data_AF-A0A1V2K1E8-F1
#
_entry.id   AF-A0A1V2K1E8-F1
#
_cell.length_a   1.000
_cell.length_b   1.000
_cell.length_c   1.000
_cell.angle_alpha   90.00
_cell.angle_beta   90.00
_cell.angle_gamma   90.00
#
_symmetry.space_group_name_H-M   'P 1'
#
loop_
_entity.id
_entity.type
_entity.pdbx_description
1 polymer ?
#
loop_
_entity_poly.entity_id
_entity_poly.type
_entity_poly.pdbx_seq_one_letter_code
_entity_poly.pdbx_strand_id
1 'polypeptide(L)'
;MNPLNLLKKSNPTRQGTATLTCTANELDASLATLRISPALITGFISPHLDIDQIAAKLKRRFPHSTLSLCTTSGELCNAPNSLYCATGERWDRIVLQLFDDSVIASAEVVMVPLECEDIRSGGKRLGMQERIAKLVSNIKRVQVRTLIDHRDTLAYVVFDGLSASESFFMEALYESGRFPCLFVGGSAGGKADFQKTLIHDGQRSYQNHAQIVFLKTAAQVRFGVFKSQNFKPADVSFSVLTASVEDRTIDQVIDSHGNIKSMVQALCDAFSCTPQALEAKLADYSFAIRVGSELFVRSIARIDYEQQIVQLFCDVAPGEELVMVRRTPLREATRLDYEQFLRGKGGQPVAGILNDCILRRLNNGAELGSMAGTFGDVPLAGFSTFGEILGLNLNQTLTAIFFFRVAKGASFTDEYVDNFIAHYGEFKAFFLRRQVKKLAGLNHVVVKQIAAFKNNDFSTTLNTRGLDRNILPVFEGLADLGQVLAQAERQQEDIAAQLKHYSGELHASMDDLVGTIDRQNTVSAQAGATVEGLSSQADVAVEGARTLAGSSLRIQSIVQVIQQIAGQTNLLALNAAIEAARAGDLGRGFAVVADEVRKLAEITRKNAADIGVDIDLLSSEIQRVAQQIEDQSTGVGALREMLDALEASSRETEGTAQRTKTIADTLTGLTHA
;
A
#
# COMPACT_ATOMS: atom_id res chain seq x y z
N MET A 1 67.04 -54.46 -3.07
CA MET A 1 65.67 -54.87 -3.47
C MET A 1 64.77 -53.65 -3.39
N ASN A 2 64.03 -53.38 -4.46
CA ASN A 2 63.39 -52.10 -4.78
C ASN A 2 62.07 -51.90 -3.99
N PRO A 3 61.85 -50.77 -3.30
CA PRO A 3 60.61 -50.50 -2.55
C PRO A 3 59.59 -49.77 -3.44
N LEU A 4 59.04 -50.46 -4.44
CA LEU A 4 58.00 -49.94 -5.34
C LEU A 4 57.07 -51.09 -5.74
N ASN A 5 56.14 -51.46 -4.87
CA ASN A 5 54.94 -52.24 -5.22
C ASN A 5 53.91 -52.34 -4.07
N LEU A 6 53.46 -51.19 -3.56
CA LEU A 6 52.25 -51.11 -2.72
C LEU A 6 51.18 -50.31 -3.47
N LEU A 7 50.68 -50.90 -4.56
CA LEU A 7 49.37 -50.56 -5.13
C LEU A 7 48.30 -50.94 -4.09
N LYS A 8 47.91 -50.00 -3.24
CA LYS A 8 46.64 -50.07 -2.50
C LYS A 8 45.50 -50.06 -3.52
N LYS A 9 45.09 -51.25 -3.98
CA LYS A 9 43.78 -51.44 -4.60
C LYS A 9 42.74 -51.19 -3.51
N SER A 10 41.95 -50.12 -3.65
CA SER A 10 40.73 -49.92 -2.87
C SER A 10 39.88 -51.19 -3.00
N ASN A 11 39.48 -51.78 -1.88
CA ASN A 11 38.70 -53.01 -1.88
C ASN A 11 37.25 -52.65 -2.28
N PRO A 12 36.76 -53.00 -3.50
CA PRO A 12 35.51 -52.45 -4.04
C PRO A 12 34.23 -53.04 -3.41
N THR A 13 34.38 -53.97 -2.45
CA THR A 13 33.28 -54.67 -1.80
C THR A 13 33.49 -54.69 -0.29
N ARG A 14 32.63 -53.98 0.44
CA ARG A 14 32.37 -54.27 1.86
C ARG A 14 31.17 -55.21 1.90
N GLN A 15 31.13 -56.15 2.84
CA GLN A 15 30.10 -57.18 2.91
C GLN A 15 28.69 -56.59 2.74
N GLY A 16 28.02 -56.93 1.64
CA GLY A 16 26.66 -56.50 1.30
C GLY A 16 26.51 -55.24 0.44
N THR A 17 27.61 -54.60 0.05
CA THR A 17 27.58 -53.38 -0.77
C THR A 17 28.68 -53.38 -1.82
N ALA A 18 28.42 -52.76 -2.98
CA ALA A 18 29.45 -52.45 -3.97
C ALA A 18 29.25 -51.05 -4.52
N THR A 19 30.33 -50.31 -4.72
CA THR A 19 30.31 -49.01 -5.39
C THR A 19 31.09 -49.14 -6.69
N LEU A 20 30.46 -48.76 -7.80
CA LEU A 20 31.09 -48.78 -9.11
C LEU A 20 31.23 -47.36 -9.65
N THR A 21 32.40 -47.06 -10.21
CA THR A 21 32.63 -45.84 -10.97
C THR A 21 33.35 -46.24 -12.26
N CYS A 22 32.71 -45.98 -13.40
CA CYS A 22 33.25 -46.35 -14.71
C CYS A 22 32.80 -45.37 -15.79
N THR A 23 33.35 -45.52 -16.99
CA THR A 23 32.82 -44.89 -18.21
C THR A 23 31.74 -45.75 -18.86
N ALA A 24 31.02 -45.21 -19.84
CA ALA A 24 29.99 -45.96 -20.57
C ALA A 24 30.54 -47.20 -21.30
N ASN A 25 31.76 -47.11 -21.83
CA ASN A 25 32.42 -48.20 -22.55
C ASN A 25 32.92 -49.32 -21.62
N GLU A 26 33.30 -48.96 -20.39
CA GLU A 26 33.81 -49.91 -19.39
C GLU A 26 32.69 -50.60 -18.60
N LEU A 27 31.43 -50.17 -18.76
CA LEU A 27 30.33 -50.60 -17.91
C LEU A 27 30.13 -52.12 -17.92
N ASP A 28 30.05 -52.77 -19.09
CA ASP A 28 29.79 -54.21 -19.17
C ASP A 28 30.92 -55.03 -18.52
N ALA A 29 32.18 -54.65 -18.78
CA ALA A 29 33.34 -55.29 -18.16
C ALA A 29 33.33 -55.08 -16.64
N SER A 30 33.03 -53.87 -16.19
CA SER A 30 32.97 -53.53 -14.78
C SER A 30 31.87 -54.29 -14.03
N LEU A 31 30.67 -54.38 -14.62
CA LEU A 31 29.54 -55.15 -14.07
C LEU A 31 29.84 -56.65 -13.99
N ALA A 32 30.64 -57.19 -14.92
CA ALA A 32 31.05 -58.59 -14.89
C ALA A 32 31.99 -58.92 -13.71
N THR A 33 32.77 -57.93 -13.22
CA THR A 33 33.65 -58.12 -12.06
C THR A 33 32.92 -58.17 -10.72
N LEU A 34 31.69 -57.66 -10.65
CA LEU A 34 30.92 -57.56 -9.41
C LEU A 34 30.37 -58.92 -8.98
N ARG A 35 30.74 -59.33 -7.76
CA ARG A 35 30.26 -60.54 -7.07
C ARG A 35 29.25 -60.18 -5.99
N ILE A 36 28.11 -59.63 -6.41
CA ILE A 36 26.99 -59.23 -5.54
C ILE A 36 25.66 -59.55 -6.23
N SER A 37 24.63 -59.86 -5.44
CA SER A 37 23.24 -60.02 -5.88
C SER A 37 22.42 -58.88 -5.30
N PRO A 38 22.34 -57.73 -5.96
CA PRO A 38 21.78 -56.53 -5.37
C PRO A 38 20.25 -56.61 -5.27
N ALA A 39 19.70 -56.21 -4.14
CA ALA A 39 18.29 -55.89 -3.98
C ALA A 39 17.97 -54.50 -4.59
N LEU A 40 18.91 -53.55 -4.46
CA LEU A 40 18.80 -52.19 -4.99
C LEU A 40 20.07 -51.79 -5.74
N ILE A 41 19.89 -51.12 -6.87
CA ILE A 41 20.93 -50.36 -7.55
C ILE A 41 20.46 -48.92 -7.71
N THR A 42 21.18 -48.00 -7.08
CA THR A 42 21.03 -46.56 -7.30
C THR A 42 22.13 -46.10 -8.26
N GLY A 43 21.77 -45.34 -9.30
CA GLY A 43 22.70 -44.93 -10.34
C GLY A 43 22.63 -43.45 -10.69
N PHE A 44 23.81 -42.86 -10.77
CA PHE A 44 24.02 -41.46 -11.08
C PHE A 44 24.75 -41.37 -12.41
N ILE A 45 24.01 -40.99 -13.45
CA ILE A 45 24.43 -41.12 -14.84
C ILE A 45 24.70 -39.74 -15.42
N SER A 46 25.84 -39.58 -16.11
CA SER A 46 26.12 -38.38 -16.88
C SER A 46 24.93 -38.01 -17.79
N PRO A 47 24.51 -36.74 -17.86
CA PRO A 47 23.43 -36.29 -18.73
C PRO A 47 23.80 -36.34 -20.23
N HIS A 48 25.05 -36.70 -20.55
CA HIS A 48 25.53 -36.90 -21.91
C HIS A 48 25.41 -38.35 -22.41
N LEU A 49 24.92 -39.26 -21.55
CA LEU A 49 24.68 -40.65 -21.86
C LEU A 49 23.18 -40.93 -22.04
N ASP A 50 22.90 -42.03 -22.74
CA ASP A 50 21.55 -42.57 -22.87
C ASP A 50 21.23 -43.44 -21.65
N ILE A 51 20.45 -42.89 -20.72
CA ILE A 51 20.08 -43.56 -19.46
C ILE A 51 19.27 -44.85 -19.70
N ASP A 52 18.46 -44.92 -20.78
CA ASP A 52 17.68 -46.12 -21.10
C ASP A 52 18.62 -47.27 -21.50
N GLN A 53 19.67 -46.98 -22.27
CA GLN A 53 20.70 -47.97 -22.61
C GLN A 53 21.46 -48.47 -21.38
N ILE A 54 21.83 -47.55 -20.46
CA ILE A 54 22.50 -47.93 -19.21
C ILE A 54 21.57 -48.81 -18.36
N ALA A 55 20.30 -48.43 -18.21
CA ALA A 55 19.30 -49.19 -17.48
C ALA A 55 19.13 -50.60 -18.06
N ALA A 56 19.06 -50.74 -19.39
CA ALA A 56 18.95 -52.02 -20.06
C ALA A 56 20.15 -52.95 -19.78
N LYS A 57 21.37 -52.40 -19.79
CA LYS A 57 22.59 -53.16 -19.43
C LYS A 57 22.57 -53.63 -17.97
N LEU A 58 22.15 -52.76 -17.05
CA LEU A 58 22.01 -53.11 -15.63
C LEU A 58 20.97 -54.21 -15.41
N LYS A 59 19.78 -54.07 -16.02
CA LYS A 59 18.71 -55.08 -15.93
C LYS A 59 19.11 -56.42 -16.52
N ARG A 60 19.87 -56.43 -17.63
CA ARG A 60 20.40 -57.66 -18.22
C ARG A 60 21.32 -58.40 -17.25
N ARG A 61 22.18 -57.68 -16.52
CA ARG A 61 23.09 -58.28 -15.54
C ARG A 61 22.40 -58.66 -14.23
N PHE A 62 21.41 -57.86 -13.81
CA PHE A 62 20.73 -57.94 -12.52
C PHE A 62 19.20 -57.85 -12.70
N PRO A 63 18.56 -58.91 -13.22
CA PRO A 63 17.15 -58.85 -13.65
C PRO A 63 16.14 -58.69 -12.50
N HIS A 64 16.51 -59.08 -11.28
CA HIS A 64 15.63 -59.05 -10.11
C HIS A 64 15.83 -57.83 -9.21
N SER A 65 16.79 -56.96 -9.55
CA SER A 65 17.14 -55.80 -8.74
C SER A 65 16.24 -54.62 -9.02
N THR A 66 15.82 -53.93 -7.96
CA THR A 66 15.16 -52.64 -8.08
C THR A 66 16.17 -51.60 -8.57
N LEU A 67 15.81 -50.83 -9.61
CA LEU A 67 16.67 -49.79 -10.17
C LEU A 67 16.09 -48.40 -9.88
N SER A 68 16.94 -47.49 -9.45
CA SER A 68 16.64 -46.05 -9.31
C SER A 68 17.81 -45.28 -9.92
N LEU A 69 17.59 -44.71 -11.11
CA LEU A 69 18.63 -44.00 -11.84
C LEU A 69 18.19 -42.57 -12.12
N CYS A 70 19.13 -41.64 -12.14
CA CYS A 70 18.87 -40.28 -12.57
C CYS A 70 20.06 -39.69 -13.34
N THR A 71 19.77 -38.65 -14.12
CA THR A 71 20.81 -37.80 -14.70
C THR A 71 21.37 -36.85 -13.65
N THR A 72 22.63 -36.44 -13.82
CA THR A 72 23.37 -35.62 -12.85
C THR A 72 23.83 -34.30 -13.45
N SER A 73 24.33 -33.39 -12.60
CA SER A 73 25.16 -32.25 -13.02
C SER A 73 26.60 -32.42 -12.55
N GLY A 74 27.05 -33.67 -12.52
CA GLY A 74 28.35 -34.11 -12.03
C GLY A 74 28.20 -35.17 -10.96
N GLU A 75 29.08 -36.16 -10.98
CA GLU A 75 29.02 -37.28 -10.05
C GLU A 75 29.93 -37.02 -8.84
N LEU A 76 29.59 -37.67 -7.72
CA LEU A 76 30.41 -37.76 -6.52
C LEU A 76 30.76 -39.23 -6.27
N CYS A 77 32.04 -39.48 -5.99
CA CYS A 77 32.61 -40.81 -5.87
C CYS A 77 33.78 -40.77 -4.90
N ASN A 78 33.98 -41.80 -4.06
CA ASN A 78 35.18 -41.88 -3.22
C ASN A 78 36.40 -42.37 -4.02
N ALA A 79 36.80 -41.62 -5.06
CA ALA A 79 38.00 -41.90 -5.84
C ALA A 79 39.26 -41.41 -5.08
N PRO A 80 40.44 -42.03 -5.28
CA PRO A 80 41.64 -41.74 -4.49
C PRO A 80 42.09 -40.27 -4.46
N ASN A 81 41.70 -39.48 -5.46
CA ASN A 81 42.22 -38.14 -5.70
C ASN A 81 41.17 -37.02 -5.57
N SER A 82 39.86 -37.33 -5.47
CA SER A 82 38.80 -36.31 -5.33
C SER A 82 37.46 -36.98 -5.00
N LEU A 83 36.66 -36.33 -4.14
CA LEU A 83 35.24 -36.68 -3.94
C LEU A 83 34.38 -36.25 -5.13
N TYR A 84 34.69 -35.10 -5.71
CA TYR A 84 33.99 -34.52 -6.85
C TYR A 84 34.61 -35.09 -8.12
N CYS A 85 33.87 -35.93 -8.84
CA CYS A 85 34.36 -36.46 -10.10
C CYS A 85 34.40 -35.29 -11.14
N ALA A 86 35.44 -35.28 -11.99
CA ALA A 86 35.69 -34.17 -12.91
C ALA A 86 34.59 -34.04 -13.98
N THR A 87 34.14 -32.81 -14.20
CA THR A 87 33.13 -32.43 -15.19
C THR A 87 33.76 -31.47 -16.20
N GLY A 88 33.52 -31.69 -17.49
CA GLY A 88 33.89 -30.77 -18.58
C GLY A 88 32.67 -30.46 -19.45
N GLU A 89 32.86 -29.97 -20.68
CA GLU A 89 31.76 -29.75 -21.63
C GLU A 89 30.98 -31.03 -21.95
N ARG A 90 31.67 -32.19 -21.90
CA ARG A 90 31.09 -33.52 -22.04
C ARG A 90 31.88 -34.51 -21.20
N TRP A 91 31.18 -35.41 -20.51
CA TRP A 91 31.77 -36.53 -19.79
C TRP A 91 30.84 -37.74 -19.86
N ASP A 92 31.36 -38.94 -19.63
CA ASP A 92 30.64 -40.21 -19.78
C ASP A 92 30.68 -41.07 -18.50
N ARG A 93 30.79 -40.40 -17.36
CA ARG A 93 30.90 -41.05 -16.05
C ARG A 93 29.58 -41.69 -15.64
N ILE A 94 29.69 -42.86 -15.03
CA ILE A 94 28.61 -43.61 -14.40
C ILE A 94 29.08 -43.94 -12.99
N VAL A 95 28.27 -43.56 -11.99
CA VAL A 95 28.48 -43.94 -10.59
C VAL A 95 27.29 -44.73 -10.09
N LEU A 96 27.53 -45.94 -9.59
CA LEU A 96 26.49 -46.84 -9.08
C LEU A 96 26.77 -47.23 -7.64
N GLN A 97 25.70 -47.28 -6.84
CA GLN A 97 25.69 -47.92 -5.54
C GLN A 97 24.79 -49.16 -5.59
N LEU A 98 25.35 -50.29 -5.19
CA LEU A 98 24.66 -51.57 -5.16
C LEU A 98 24.56 -52.03 -3.70
N PHE A 99 23.37 -52.49 -3.32
CA PHE A 99 23.07 -53.05 -2.00
C PHE A 99 22.41 -54.40 -2.18
N ASP A 100 22.91 -55.44 -1.48
CA ASP A 100 22.18 -56.70 -1.36
C ASP A 100 21.18 -56.68 -0.19
N ASP A 101 20.46 -57.79 -0.04
CA ASP A 101 19.42 -57.99 0.97
C ASP A 101 19.94 -57.95 2.42
N SER A 102 21.24 -58.14 2.63
CA SER A 102 21.88 -58.05 3.94
C SER A 102 22.02 -56.61 4.44
N VAL A 103 21.81 -55.62 3.56
CA VAL A 103 21.80 -54.19 3.89
C VAL A 103 20.43 -53.58 3.67
N ILE A 104 19.84 -53.79 2.49
CA ILE A 104 18.51 -53.31 2.11
C ILE A 104 17.61 -54.52 1.92
N ALA A 105 16.80 -54.83 2.93
CA ALA A 105 15.91 -55.98 2.93
C ALA A 105 14.86 -55.90 1.80
N SER A 106 14.38 -54.69 1.50
CA SER A 106 13.50 -54.45 0.36
C SER A 106 13.58 -53.01 -0.12
N ALA A 107 13.41 -52.80 -1.42
CA ALA A 107 13.30 -51.49 -2.04
C ALA A 107 12.11 -51.46 -3.00
N GLU A 108 11.20 -50.50 -2.81
CA GLU A 108 10.01 -50.31 -3.64
C GLU A 108 10.02 -48.91 -4.27
N VAL A 109 9.99 -48.86 -5.61
CA VAL A 109 9.98 -47.60 -6.37
C VAL A 109 8.55 -47.22 -6.72
N VAL A 110 8.18 -45.97 -6.46
CA VAL A 110 6.93 -45.36 -6.92
C VAL A 110 7.22 -44.06 -7.66
N MET A 111 6.35 -43.72 -8.61
CA MET A 111 6.43 -42.49 -9.39
C MET A 111 5.21 -41.63 -9.09
N VAL A 112 5.42 -40.35 -8.78
CA VAL A 112 4.34 -39.40 -8.50
C VAL A 112 4.41 -38.24 -9.49
N PRO A 113 3.32 -37.96 -10.24
CA PRO A 113 3.26 -36.80 -11.12
C PRO A 113 3.37 -35.48 -10.33
N LEU A 114 4.18 -34.55 -10.83
CA LEU A 114 4.49 -33.26 -10.19
C LEU A 114 3.59 -32.10 -10.61
N GLU A 115 2.68 -32.33 -11.56
CA GLU A 115 1.73 -31.33 -12.08
C GLU A 115 2.41 -30.05 -12.56
N CYS A 116 3.64 -30.12 -13.09
CA CYS A 116 4.50 -28.97 -13.39
C CYS A 116 4.54 -28.56 -14.88
N GLU A 117 3.70 -29.17 -15.71
CA GLU A 117 3.63 -28.91 -17.15
C GLU A 117 3.34 -27.44 -17.45
N ASP A 118 2.48 -26.81 -16.64
CA ASP A 118 2.14 -25.39 -16.76
C ASP A 118 3.33 -24.50 -16.42
N ILE A 119 4.20 -24.90 -15.47
CA ILE A 119 5.44 -24.20 -15.12
C ILE A 119 6.43 -24.24 -16.30
N ARG A 120 6.58 -25.41 -16.93
CA ARG A 120 7.54 -25.62 -18.03
C ARG A 120 7.11 -24.99 -19.36
N SER A 121 5.82 -24.99 -19.66
CA SER A 121 5.28 -24.55 -20.96
C SER A 121 5.05 -23.03 -21.08
N GLY A 122 5.18 -22.28 -19.98
CA GLY A 122 4.93 -20.83 -19.97
C GLY A 122 3.46 -20.44 -20.13
N GLY A 123 2.54 -21.40 -20.06
CA GLY A 123 1.09 -21.18 -20.13
C GLY A 123 0.49 -20.57 -18.86
N LYS A 124 -0.85 -20.53 -18.79
CA LYS A 124 -1.56 -20.07 -17.59
C LYS A 124 -1.19 -20.94 -16.39
N ARG A 125 -0.57 -20.32 -15.38
CA ARG A 125 -0.13 -21.00 -14.16
C ARG A 125 -1.32 -21.48 -13.32
N LEU A 126 -1.18 -22.67 -12.74
CA LEU A 126 -2.04 -23.15 -11.67
C LEU A 126 -1.74 -22.36 -10.39
N GLY A 127 -2.80 -21.95 -9.67
CA GLY A 127 -2.64 -21.32 -8.37
C GLY A 127 -2.06 -22.30 -7.35
N MET A 128 -1.29 -21.80 -6.38
CA MET A 128 -0.64 -22.58 -5.33
C MET A 128 -1.57 -23.61 -4.65
N GLN A 129 -2.73 -23.17 -4.15
CA GLN A 129 -3.69 -24.05 -3.48
C GLN A 129 -4.22 -25.17 -4.40
N GLU A 130 -4.47 -24.86 -5.67
CA GLU A 130 -4.93 -25.85 -6.64
C GLU A 130 -3.84 -26.89 -6.91
N ARG A 131 -2.58 -26.46 -7.07
CA ARG A 131 -1.43 -27.35 -7.28
C ARG A 131 -1.21 -28.27 -6.09
N ILE A 132 -1.19 -27.73 -4.86
CA ILE A 132 -1.03 -28.52 -3.64
C ILE A 132 -2.18 -29.55 -3.53
N ALA A 133 -3.43 -29.16 -3.78
CA ALA A 133 -4.56 -30.08 -3.73
C ALA A 133 -4.44 -31.25 -4.74
N LYS A 134 -3.99 -30.97 -5.98
CA LYS A 134 -3.72 -32.02 -6.97
C LYS A 134 -2.60 -32.96 -6.53
N LEU A 135 -1.49 -32.40 -6.02
CA LEU A 135 -0.38 -33.19 -5.50
C LEU A 135 -0.79 -34.05 -4.29
N VAL A 136 -1.60 -33.52 -3.36
CA VAL A 136 -2.17 -34.29 -2.24
C VAL A 136 -2.99 -35.47 -2.77
N SER A 137 -3.82 -35.25 -3.79
CA SER A 137 -4.59 -36.33 -4.43
C SER A 137 -3.67 -37.37 -5.07
N ASN A 138 -2.63 -36.95 -5.79
CA ASN A 138 -1.65 -37.84 -6.41
C ASN A 138 -0.94 -38.70 -5.36
N ILE A 139 -0.42 -38.10 -4.28
CA ILE A 139 0.24 -38.78 -3.17
C ILE A 139 -0.71 -39.76 -2.47
N LYS A 140 -1.97 -39.38 -2.25
CA LYS A 140 -2.98 -40.25 -1.63
C LYS A 140 -3.32 -41.47 -2.47
N ARG A 141 -3.16 -41.43 -3.79
CA ARG A 141 -3.41 -42.58 -4.69
C ARG A 141 -2.25 -43.57 -4.75
N VAL A 142 -1.04 -43.18 -4.35
CA VAL A 142 0.14 -44.05 -4.38
C VAL A 142 -0.07 -45.26 -3.46
N GLN A 143 0.11 -46.46 -3.97
CA GLN A 143 0.06 -47.68 -3.16
C GLN A 143 1.49 -48.12 -2.87
N VAL A 144 1.80 -48.35 -1.60
CA VAL A 144 3.12 -48.80 -1.13
C VAL A 144 2.90 -50.08 -0.33
N ARG A 145 3.51 -51.17 -0.77
CA ARG A 145 3.39 -52.49 -0.12
C ARG A 145 4.34 -52.63 1.06
N THR A 146 5.46 -51.92 1.02
CA THR A 146 6.46 -51.87 2.08
C THR A 146 5.84 -51.32 3.37
N LEU A 147 5.96 -52.06 4.47
CA LEU A 147 5.55 -51.58 5.79
C LEU A 147 6.56 -50.52 6.27
N ILE A 148 6.07 -49.28 6.38
CA ILE A 148 6.88 -48.11 6.73
C ILE A 148 6.98 -47.96 8.25
N ASP A 149 8.21 -47.95 8.75
CA ASP A 149 8.58 -47.54 10.10
C ASP A 149 9.77 -46.59 9.99
N HIS A 150 9.69 -45.37 10.53
CA HIS A 150 10.73 -44.35 10.36
C HIS A 150 12.12 -44.78 10.85
N ARG A 151 12.21 -45.80 11.71
CA ARG A 151 13.47 -46.29 12.30
C ARG A 151 14.24 -47.23 11.38
N ASP A 152 13.56 -47.86 10.43
CA ASP A 152 14.15 -48.84 9.51
C ASP A 152 13.82 -48.58 8.04
N THR A 153 12.91 -47.64 7.77
CA THR A 153 12.42 -47.31 6.44
C THR A 153 12.66 -45.83 6.17
N LEU A 154 13.28 -45.52 5.03
CA LEU A 154 13.45 -44.15 4.54
C LEU A 154 12.94 -44.03 3.11
N ALA A 155 12.49 -42.85 2.73
CA ALA A 155 12.07 -42.53 1.37
C ALA A 155 13.21 -41.77 0.67
N TYR A 156 13.93 -42.46 -0.22
CA TYR A 156 14.92 -41.82 -1.08
C TYR A 156 14.20 -41.18 -2.27
N VAL A 157 14.23 -39.85 -2.37
CA VAL A 157 13.44 -39.12 -3.38
C VAL A 157 14.34 -38.47 -4.42
N VAL A 158 13.99 -38.65 -5.70
CA VAL A 158 14.61 -37.94 -6.81
C VAL A 158 13.53 -37.20 -7.60
N PHE A 159 13.61 -35.87 -7.67
CA PHE A 159 12.71 -35.04 -8.47
C PHE A 159 13.25 -34.81 -9.88
N ASP A 160 12.38 -34.62 -10.88
CA ASP A 160 12.80 -33.98 -12.13
C ASP A 160 13.29 -32.57 -11.78
N GLY A 161 14.57 -32.29 -12.01
CA GLY A 161 15.17 -31.03 -11.55
C GLY A 161 14.78 -29.79 -12.33
N LEU A 162 13.96 -29.94 -13.37
CA LEU A 162 13.34 -28.82 -14.08
C LEU A 162 11.84 -28.71 -13.79
N SER A 163 11.35 -29.43 -12.78
CA SER A 163 9.94 -29.39 -12.39
C SER A 163 9.57 -28.10 -11.66
N ALA A 164 10.50 -27.54 -10.87
CA ALA A 164 10.22 -26.46 -9.92
C ALA A 164 9.01 -26.76 -9.01
N SER A 165 8.75 -28.03 -8.74
CA SER A 165 7.59 -28.50 -7.97
C SER A 165 7.98 -29.15 -6.63
N GLU A 166 9.26 -29.13 -6.28
CA GLU A 166 9.80 -29.81 -5.10
C GLU A 166 9.15 -29.32 -3.81
N SER A 167 9.06 -28.01 -3.61
CA SER A 167 8.50 -27.43 -2.38
C SER A 167 6.98 -27.61 -2.29
N PHE A 168 6.26 -27.49 -3.42
CA PHE A 168 4.83 -27.81 -3.49
C PHE A 168 4.56 -29.28 -3.17
N PHE A 169 5.41 -30.19 -3.66
CA PHE A 169 5.32 -31.61 -3.37
C PHE A 169 5.55 -31.88 -1.88
N MET A 170 6.57 -31.25 -1.26
CA MET A 170 6.84 -31.45 0.16
C MET A 170 5.69 -30.93 1.03
N GLU A 171 5.13 -29.75 0.72
CA GLU A 171 3.93 -29.23 1.42
C GLU A 171 2.75 -30.20 1.29
N ALA A 172 2.46 -30.66 0.06
CA ALA A 172 1.42 -31.64 -0.21
C ALA A 172 1.66 -32.98 0.50
N LEU A 173 2.91 -33.43 0.64
CA LEU A 173 3.26 -34.64 1.38
C LEU A 173 2.85 -34.53 2.85
N TYR A 174 3.19 -33.43 3.53
CA TYR A 174 2.82 -33.22 4.93
C TYR A 174 1.31 -33.02 5.14
N GLU A 175 0.64 -32.35 4.18
CA GLU A 175 -0.82 -32.22 4.20
C GLU A 175 -1.53 -33.55 3.97
N SER A 176 -0.97 -34.42 3.11
CA SER A 176 -1.56 -35.73 2.81
C SER A 176 -1.60 -36.65 4.03
N GLY A 177 -0.72 -36.42 5.01
CA GLY A 177 -0.53 -37.27 6.19
C GLY A 177 0.05 -38.65 5.84
N ARG A 178 0.58 -38.84 4.63
CA ARG A 178 1.14 -40.11 4.19
C ARG A 178 2.65 -40.18 4.35
N PHE A 179 3.07 -41.43 4.50
CA PHE A 179 4.45 -41.91 4.62
C PHE A 179 5.19 -41.36 5.83
N PRO A 180 5.00 -41.96 7.03
CA PRO A 180 5.66 -41.53 8.26
C PRO A 180 7.12 -42.02 8.30
N CYS A 181 7.94 -41.53 7.38
CA CYS A 181 9.39 -41.75 7.36
C CYS A 181 10.11 -40.50 6.80
N LEU A 182 11.44 -40.49 6.91
CA LEU A 182 12.26 -39.39 6.41
C LEU A 182 12.31 -39.41 4.87
N PHE A 183 12.13 -38.24 4.27
CA PHE A 183 12.34 -37.99 2.84
C PHE A 183 13.67 -37.29 2.64
N VAL A 184 14.60 -37.99 1.99
CA VAL A 184 15.98 -37.52 1.74
C VAL A 184 16.33 -37.75 0.28
N GLY A 185 16.98 -36.78 -0.35
CA GLY A 185 17.43 -36.94 -1.73
C GLY A 185 17.70 -35.60 -2.41
N GLY A 186 17.27 -35.47 -3.66
CA GLY A 186 17.50 -34.25 -4.42
C GLY A 186 16.85 -34.26 -5.79
N SER A 187 17.16 -33.24 -6.58
CA SER A 187 16.67 -33.09 -7.94
C SER A 187 17.69 -33.59 -8.96
N ALA A 188 17.23 -34.39 -9.92
CA ALA A 188 18.02 -34.85 -11.05
C ALA A 188 18.69 -33.65 -11.75
N GLY A 189 19.98 -33.80 -12.06
CA GLY A 189 20.72 -32.78 -12.79
C GLY A 189 20.60 -32.96 -14.30
N GLY A 190 21.10 -31.97 -15.03
CA GLY A 190 21.13 -31.98 -16.48
C GLY A 190 22.36 -31.27 -17.04
N LYS A 191 22.34 -31.09 -18.36
CA LYS A 191 23.30 -30.24 -19.07
C LYS A 191 23.09 -28.78 -18.68
N ALA A 192 24.11 -27.95 -18.95
CA ALA A 192 24.05 -26.50 -18.72
C ALA A 192 23.01 -25.76 -19.58
N ASP A 193 22.34 -26.45 -20.52
CA ASP A 193 21.23 -25.91 -21.30
C ASP A 193 19.89 -25.89 -20.53
N PHE A 194 19.82 -26.57 -19.38
CA PHE A 194 18.62 -26.68 -18.54
C PHE A 194 17.36 -27.14 -19.32
N GLN A 195 17.53 -27.92 -20.38
CA GLN A 195 16.39 -28.37 -21.21
C GLN A 195 15.79 -29.69 -20.73
N LYS A 196 16.64 -30.59 -20.24
CA LYS A 196 16.25 -31.97 -19.94
C LYS A 196 16.97 -32.53 -18.73
N THR A 197 16.19 -33.09 -17.80
CA THR A 197 16.64 -34.05 -16.78
C THR A 197 15.78 -35.30 -16.88
N LEU A 198 16.31 -36.44 -16.45
CA LEU A 198 15.64 -37.72 -16.54
C LEU A 198 15.80 -38.51 -15.24
N ILE A 199 14.74 -39.23 -14.90
CA ILE A 199 14.73 -40.26 -13.87
C ILE A 199 14.26 -41.57 -14.49
N HIS A 200 14.77 -42.70 -14.02
CA HIS A 200 14.48 -44.01 -14.58
C HIS A 200 14.25 -45.04 -13.46
N ASP A 201 13.17 -45.82 -13.55
CA ASP A 201 12.78 -46.86 -12.56
C ASP A 201 13.28 -48.28 -12.91
N GLY A 202 14.06 -48.36 -13.98
CA GLY A 202 14.55 -49.60 -14.58
C GLY A 202 13.66 -50.12 -15.70
N GLN A 203 12.43 -49.65 -15.85
CA GLN A 203 11.52 -49.97 -16.95
C GLN A 203 11.50 -48.88 -18.02
N ARG A 204 11.41 -47.61 -17.62
CA ARG A 204 11.39 -46.47 -18.55
C ARG A 204 11.90 -45.19 -17.91
N SER A 205 12.22 -44.22 -18.77
CA SER A 205 12.51 -42.83 -18.40
C SER A 205 11.25 -42.01 -18.09
N TYR A 206 11.37 -41.06 -17.18
CA TYR A 206 10.31 -40.13 -16.75
C TYR A 206 10.81 -38.68 -16.74
N GLN A 207 9.87 -37.76 -16.98
CA GLN A 207 9.95 -36.32 -16.75
C GLN A 207 8.68 -35.87 -16.01
N ASN A 208 8.71 -34.72 -15.34
CA ASN A 208 7.58 -34.18 -14.55
C ASN A 208 7.12 -35.12 -13.43
N HIS A 209 8.00 -35.96 -12.91
CA HIS A 209 7.69 -36.91 -11.84
C HIS A 209 8.71 -36.80 -10.72
N ALA A 210 8.27 -37.12 -9.50
CA ALA A 210 9.14 -37.53 -8.41
C ALA A 210 9.22 -39.05 -8.37
N GLN A 211 10.43 -39.59 -8.37
CA GLN A 211 10.69 -40.98 -8.02
C GLN A 211 10.92 -41.06 -6.52
N ILE A 212 10.22 -41.96 -5.85
CA ILE A 212 10.41 -42.23 -4.43
C ILE A 212 10.75 -43.71 -4.30
N VAL A 213 11.87 -44.00 -3.65
CA VAL A 213 12.29 -45.36 -3.33
C VAL A 213 12.14 -45.56 -1.83
N PHE A 214 11.16 -46.38 -1.43
CA PHE A 214 11.01 -46.78 -0.04
C PHE A 214 12.03 -47.87 0.27
N LEU A 215 13.07 -47.51 1.01
CA LEU A 215 14.18 -48.39 1.38
C LEU A 215 13.97 -48.91 2.79
N LYS A 216 13.76 -50.22 2.93
CA LYS A 216 13.71 -50.88 4.23
C LYS A 216 15.05 -51.55 4.53
N THR A 217 15.70 -51.17 5.62
CA THR A 217 16.99 -51.74 6.01
C THR A 217 16.84 -53.15 6.58
N ALA A 218 17.88 -53.96 6.46
CA ALA A 218 17.95 -55.26 7.14
C ALA A 218 17.96 -55.09 8.68
N ALA A 219 17.59 -56.15 9.42
CA ALA A 219 17.34 -56.07 10.87
C ALA A 219 18.51 -55.51 11.71
N GLN A 220 19.76 -55.80 11.31
CA GLN A 220 20.99 -55.33 11.97
C GLN A 220 21.65 -54.16 11.23
N VAL A 221 20.89 -53.49 10.37
CA VAL A 221 21.32 -52.28 9.69
C VAL A 221 20.47 -51.12 10.18
N ARG A 222 21.15 -49.99 10.39
CA ARG A 222 20.54 -48.69 10.64
C ARG A 222 21.03 -47.73 9.58
N PHE A 223 20.27 -46.68 9.35
CA PHE A 223 20.71 -45.57 8.52
C PHE A 223 20.81 -44.31 9.39
N GLY A 224 21.67 -43.39 8.99
CA GLY A 224 21.73 -42.04 9.55
C GLY A 224 21.71 -41.02 8.44
N VAL A 225 21.11 -39.86 8.71
CA VAL A 225 21.03 -38.77 7.75
C VAL A 225 22.06 -37.71 8.10
N PHE A 226 22.93 -37.44 7.15
CA PHE A 226 23.98 -36.43 7.26
C PHE A 226 23.55 -35.17 6.52
N LYS A 227 23.69 -34.02 7.17
CA LYS A 227 23.53 -32.70 6.57
C LYS A 227 24.80 -31.91 6.83
N SER A 228 25.32 -31.24 5.80
CA SER A 228 26.43 -30.30 5.93
C SER A 228 26.26 -29.09 5.04
N GLN A 229 26.61 -27.92 5.57
CA GLN A 229 26.60 -26.65 4.88
C GLN A 229 27.77 -25.79 5.35
N ASN A 230 28.36 -25.01 4.45
CA ASN A 230 29.51 -24.16 4.78
C ASN A 230 29.08 -22.71 5.01
N PHE A 231 28.13 -22.52 5.92
CA PHE A 231 27.54 -21.22 6.24
C PHE A 231 27.30 -21.05 7.75
N LYS A 232 27.51 -19.83 8.24
CA LYS A 232 27.17 -19.41 9.61
C LYS A 232 26.26 -18.18 9.58
N PRO A 233 25.31 -18.03 10.54
CA PRO A 233 24.51 -16.81 10.68
C PRO A 233 25.34 -15.54 10.73
N ALA A 234 24.83 -14.50 10.09
CA ALA A 234 25.23 -13.11 10.29
C ALA A 234 24.11 -12.35 11.04
N ASP A 235 24.39 -11.13 11.49
CA ASP A 235 23.49 -10.33 12.34
C ASP A 235 22.39 -9.57 11.56
N VAL A 236 22.08 -10.01 10.33
CA VAL A 236 21.11 -9.35 9.45
C VAL A 236 19.98 -10.33 9.12
N SER A 237 18.74 -9.92 9.33
CA SER A 237 17.56 -10.67 8.86
C SER A 237 16.48 -9.74 8.28
N PHE A 238 15.65 -10.31 7.42
CA PHE A 238 14.56 -9.64 6.74
C PHE A 238 13.29 -10.49 6.81
N SER A 239 12.14 -9.87 7.12
CA SER A 239 10.85 -10.56 7.01
C SER A 239 10.29 -10.34 5.61
N VAL A 240 10.02 -11.41 4.88
CA VAL A 240 9.51 -11.32 3.50
C VAL A 240 8.05 -10.88 3.52
N LEU A 241 7.76 -9.79 2.82
CA LEU A 241 6.41 -9.24 2.71
C LEU A 241 5.73 -9.69 1.42
N THR A 242 6.41 -9.55 0.28
CA THR A 242 5.90 -9.96 -1.04
C THR A 242 6.98 -10.74 -1.80
N ALA A 243 6.55 -11.84 -2.41
CA ALA A 243 7.40 -12.75 -3.17
C ALA A 243 6.55 -13.60 -4.13
N SER A 244 7.13 -14.01 -5.25
CA SER A 244 6.59 -15.04 -6.16
C SER A 244 7.28 -16.37 -5.87
N VAL A 245 6.53 -17.37 -5.41
CA VAL A 245 7.06 -18.72 -5.16
C VAL A 245 7.40 -19.40 -6.48
N GLU A 246 6.57 -19.15 -7.49
CA GLU A 246 6.67 -19.71 -8.84
C GLU A 246 7.88 -19.18 -9.60
N ASP A 247 8.09 -17.86 -9.57
CA ASP A 247 9.22 -17.21 -10.25
C ASP A 247 10.47 -17.14 -9.37
N ARG A 248 10.33 -17.54 -8.10
CA ARG A 248 11.36 -17.54 -7.06
C ARG A 248 11.93 -16.14 -6.82
N THR A 249 11.08 -15.13 -6.76
CA THR A 249 11.47 -13.74 -6.60
C THR A 249 10.99 -13.16 -5.27
N ILE A 250 11.76 -12.22 -4.72
CA ILE A 250 11.39 -11.42 -3.57
C ILE A 250 11.35 -9.95 -4.01
N ASP A 251 10.21 -9.31 -3.78
CA ASP A 251 9.97 -7.93 -4.15
C ASP A 251 10.22 -7.01 -2.95
N GLN A 252 9.48 -7.22 -1.85
CA GLN A 252 9.56 -6.36 -0.66
C GLN A 252 9.77 -7.14 0.62
N VAL A 253 10.49 -6.51 1.55
CA VAL A 253 10.77 -7.02 2.89
C VAL A 253 10.52 -5.95 3.94
N ILE A 254 10.35 -6.42 5.18
CA ILE A 254 10.32 -5.60 6.39
C ILE A 254 11.69 -5.77 7.05
N ASP A 255 12.41 -4.66 7.24
CA ASP A 255 13.68 -4.64 7.96
C ASP A 255 13.49 -4.72 9.48
N SER A 256 14.59 -4.81 10.23
CA SER A 256 14.59 -4.90 11.70
C SER A 256 13.93 -3.70 12.41
N HIS A 257 13.75 -2.57 11.71
CA HIS A 257 13.12 -1.36 12.23
C HIS A 257 11.63 -1.28 11.84
N GLY A 258 11.09 -2.30 11.17
CA GLY A 258 9.69 -2.33 10.73
C GLY A 258 9.43 -1.50 9.47
N ASN A 259 10.48 -1.15 8.70
CA ASN A 259 10.32 -0.42 7.45
C ASN A 259 10.17 -1.36 6.25
N ILE A 260 9.20 -1.04 5.40
CA ILE A 260 8.96 -1.75 4.14
C ILE A 260 9.88 -1.16 3.10
N LYS A 261 10.71 -2.01 2.48
CA LYS A 261 11.66 -1.63 1.44
C LYS A 261 11.64 -2.68 0.34
N SER A 262 12.09 -2.31 -0.85
CA SER A 262 12.46 -3.32 -1.84
C SER A 262 13.59 -4.18 -1.28
N MET A 263 13.67 -5.44 -1.71
CA MET A 263 14.74 -6.33 -1.26
C MET A 263 16.13 -5.75 -1.59
N VAL A 264 16.28 -5.16 -2.78
CA VAL A 264 17.55 -4.54 -3.19
C VAL A 264 17.94 -3.36 -2.30
N GLN A 265 16.99 -2.48 -1.98
CA GLN A 265 17.26 -1.34 -1.08
C GLN A 265 17.60 -1.81 0.34
N ALA A 266 16.87 -2.79 0.87
CA ALA A 266 17.13 -3.35 2.18
C ALA A 266 18.55 -3.93 2.29
N LEU A 267 19.05 -4.56 1.21
CA LEU A 267 20.41 -5.05 1.13
C LEU A 267 21.45 -3.94 1.03
N CYS A 268 21.19 -2.92 0.19
CA CYS A 268 22.08 -1.76 0.08
C CYS A 268 22.24 -1.06 1.43
N ASP A 269 21.16 -0.89 2.19
CA ASP A 269 21.18 -0.31 3.52
C ASP A 269 21.99 -1.19 4.50
N ALA A 270 21.75 -2.50 4.50
CA ALA A 270 22.44 -3.44 5.39
C ALA A 270 23.96 -3.49 5.15
N PHE A 271 24.40 -3.37 3.90
CA PHE A 271 25.82 -3.32 3.55
C PHE A 271 26.41 -1.91 3.47
N SER A 272 25.57 -0.87 3.69
CA SER A 272 25.94 0.54 3.50
C SER A 272 26.63 0.78 2.15
N CYS A 273 26.01 0.29 1.06
CA CYS A 273 26.58 0.33 -0.28
C CYS A 273 25.57 0.79 -1.33
N THR A 274 26.06 1.17 -2.51
CA THR A 274 25.21 1.43 -3.68
C THR A 274 24.81 0.11 -4.35
N PRO A 275 23.74 0.09 -5.17
CA PRO A 275 23.32 -1.11 -5.91
C PRO A 275 24.44 -1.73 -6.75
N GLN A 276 25.29 -0.91 -7.37
CA GLN A 276 26.41 -1.37 -8.22
C GLN A 276 27.51 -2.08 -7.42
N ALA A 277 27.63 -1.81 -6.12
CA ALA A 277 28.61 -2.47 -5.24
C ALA A 277 28.03 -3.72 -4.55
N LEU A 278 26.73 -3.98 -4.67
CA LEU A 278 26.01 -4.98 -3.90
C LEU A 278 26.47 -6.41 -4.22
N GLU A 279 26.62 -6.76 -5.50
CA GLU A 279 27.09 -8.09 -5.92
C GLU A 279 28.44 -8.45 -5.33
N ALA A 280 29.40 -7.52 -5.33
CA ALA A 280 30.71 -7.74 -4.75
C ALA A 280 30.65 -7.96 -3.23
N LYS A 281 29.75 -7.26 -2.52
CA LYS A 281 29.52 -7.44 -1.08
C LYS A 281 28.85 -8.78 -0.78
N LEU A 282 27.99 -9.27 -1.66
CA LEU A 282 27.26 -10.53 -1.50
C LEU A 282 28.09 -11.77 -1.86
N ALA A 283 29.29 -11.63 -2.44
CA ALA A 283 30.11 -12.77 -2.87
C ALA A 283 30.32 -13.83 -1.76
N ASP A 284 30.51 -13.38 -0.51
CA ASP A 284 30.72 -14.22 0.67
C ASP A 284 29.43 -14.51 1.46
N TYR A 285 28.28 -14.01 1.01
CA TYR A 285 27.01 -14.11 1.73
C TYR A 285 25.95 -14.87 0.94
N SER A 286 24.98 -15.41 1.68
CA SER A 286 23.77 -16.00 1.15
C SER A 286 22.63 -15.76 2.14
N PHE A 287 21.46 -16.33 1.90
CA PHE A 287 20.37 -16.33 2.86
C PHE A 287 20.11 -17.73 3.38
N ALA A 288 19.37 -17.82 4.48
CA ALA A 288 18.78 -19.05 4.95
C ALA A 288 17.44 -18.74 5.62
N ILE A 289 16.51 -19.67 5.55
CA ILE A 289 15.32 -19.65 6.40
C ILE A 289 15.57 -20.51 7.64
N ARG A 290 14.86 -20.20 8.73
CA ARG A 290 14.94 -20.96 9.97
C ARG A 290 13.73 -21.87 10.13
N VAL A 291 13.99 -23.15 10.37
CA VAL A 291 12.96 -24.16 10.67
C VAL A 291 13.38 -24.90 11.93
N GLY A 292 12.62 -24.73 13.01
CA GLY A 292 13.08 -25.10 14.34
C GLY A 292 14.38 -24.38 14.71
N SER A 293 15.40 -25.13 15.11
CA SER A 293 16.76 -24.63 15.39
C SER A 293 17.66 -24.57 14.15
N GLU A 294 17.24 -25.16 13.03
CA GLU A 294 18.08 -25.37 11.86
C GLU A 294 17.95 -24.25 10.83
N LEU A 295 19.01 -24.10 10.03
CA LEU A 295 19.07 -23.20 8.89
C LEU A 295 18.94 -23.99 7.59
N PHE A 296 18.22 -23.41 6.63
CA PHE A 296 17.99 -23.95 5.31
C PHE A 296 18.39 -22.89 4.30
N VAL A 297 19.54 -23.05 3.65
CA VAL A 297 20.15 -22.03 2.79
C VAL A 297 19.26 -21.74 1.57
N ARG A 298 19.25 -20.47 1.17
CA ARG A 298 18.52 -19.87 0.05
C ARG A 298 19.51 -19.03 -0.76
N SER A 299 19.84 -19.48 -1.97
CA SER A 299 20.91 -18.86 -2.77
C SER A 299 20.35 -17.86 -3.76
N ILE A 300 21.01 -16.70 -3.88
CA ILE A 300 20.69 -15.69 -4.89
C ILE A 300 21.07 -16.22 -6.28
N ALA A 301 20.14 -16.14 -7.22
CA ALA A 301 20.36 -16.47 -8.62
C ALA A 301 20.67 -15.22 -9.44
N ARG A 302 19.89 -14.15 -9.24
CA ARG A 302 20.04 -12.88 -9.95
C ARG A 302 19.47 -11.73 -9.14
N ILE A 303 20.01 -10.53 -9.34
CA ILE A 303 19.43 -9.29 -8.84
C ILE A 303 18.98 -8.45 -10.04
N ASP A 304 17.75 -7.98 -10.02
CA ASP A 304 17.19 -7.05 -10.99
C ASP A 304 17.14 -5.66 -10.35
N TYR A 305 18.09 -4.80 -10.72
CA TYR A 305 18.21 -3.44 -10.17
C TYR A 305 17.15 -2.48 -10.73
N GLU A 306 16.57 -2.75 -11.90
CA GLU A 306 15.53 -1.90 -12.49
C GLU A 306 14.19 -2.14 -11.81
N GLN A 307 13.82 -3.41 -11.64
CA GLN A 307 12.59 -3.81 -10.96
C GLN A 307 12.74 -3.83 -9.43
N GLN A 308 13.97 -3.71 -8.91
CA GLN A 308 14.30 -3.80 -7.49
C GLN A 308 13.94 -5.16 -6.85
N ILE A 309 14.09 -6.24 -7.63
CA ILE A 309 13.71 -7.61 -7.26
C ILE A 309 14.96 -8.48 -7.10
N VAL A 310 14.93 -9.43 -6.16
CA VAL A 310 15.95 -10.48 -6.03
C VAL A 310 15.36 -11.83 -6.39
N GLN A 311 15.98 -12.52 -7.35
CA GLN A 311 15.62 -13.89 -7.74
C GLN A 311 16.52 -14.90 -7.04
N LEU A 312 15.94 -15.99 -6.56
CA LEU A 312 16.59 -17.07 -5.84
C LEU A 312 16.55 -18.39 -6.63
N PHE A 313 17.47 -19.31 -6.34
CA PHE A 313 17.49 -20.65 -6.92
C PHE A 313 16.41 -21.57 -6.33
N CYS A 314 15.86 -21.21 -5.19
CA CYS A 314 14.85 -21.94 -4.44
C CYS A 314 13.70 -21.00 -4.09
N ASP A 315 12.53 -21.55 -3.79
CA ASP A 315 11.39 -20.75 -3.40
C ASP A 315 11.54 -20.13 -2.01
N VAL A 316 10.96 -18.95 -1.90
CA VAL A 316 10.74 -18.21 -0.66
C VAL A 316 9.35 -17.62 -0.75
N ALA A 317 8.57 -17.72 0.33
CA ALA A 317 7.21 -17.20 0.37
C ALA A 317 7.06 -16.03 1.35
N PRO A 318 6.00 -15.21 1.16
CA PRO A 318 5.62 -14.20 2.14
C PRO A 318 5.46 -14.78 3.56
N GLY A 319 5.93 -14.03 4.56
CA GLY A 319 5.93 -14.45 5.96
C GLY A 319 7.16 -15.26 6.39
N GLU A 320 8.04 -15.64 5.46
CA GLU A 320 9.33 -16.24 5.81
C GLU A 320 10.32 -15.19 6.33
N GLU A 321 11.20 -15.62 7.23
CA GLU A 321 12.30 -14.79 7.72
C GLU A 321 13.59 -15.26 7.03
N LEU A 322 14.21 -14.35 6.28
CA LEU A 322 15.49 -14.54 5.63
C LEU A 322 16.59 -14.06 6.55
N VAL A 323 17.37 -15.00 7.04
CA VAL A 323 18.57 -14.76 7.83
C VAL A 323 19.77 -14.72 6.89
N MET A 324 20.54 -13.65 6.93
CA MET A 324 21.79 -13.58 6.18
C MET A 324 22.79 -14.57 6.77
N VAL A 325 23.50 -15.29 5.91
CA VAL A 325 24.54 -16.23 6.31
C VAL A 325 25.83 -15.94 5.57
N ARG A 326 26.95 -16.12 6.25
CA ARG A 326 28.29 -15.93 5.71
C ARG A 326 28.95 -17.27 5.42
N ARG A 327 29.61 -17.36 4.26
CA ARG A 327 30.33 -18.55 3.82
C ARG A 327 31.52 -18.85 4.73
N THR A 328 31.75 -20.13 4.97
CA THR A 328 32.92 -20.69 5.65
C THR A 328 33.65 -21.69 4.73
N PRO A 329 34.89 -22.08 5.03
CA PRO A 329 35.62 -23.07 4.22
C PRO A 329 34.83 -24.40 4.11
N LEU A 330 34.67 -24.89 2.88
CA LEU A 330 33.80 -26.02 2.55
C LEU A 330 34.28 -27.32 3.20
N ARG A 331 35.57 -27.62 3.04
CA ARG A 331 36.17 -28.87 3.52
C ARG A 331 36.12 -28.97 5.03
N GLU A 332 36.51 -27.89 5.71
CA GLU A 332 36.58 -27.88 7.16
C GLU A 332 35.19 -27.97 7.79
N ALA A 333 34.21 -27.24 7.27
CA ALA A 333 32.82 -27.37 7.71
C ALA A 333 32.30 -28.80 7.51
N THR A 334 32.48 -29.38 6.31
CA THR A 334 32.01 -30.74 6.01
C THR A 334 32.69 -31.80 6.88
N ARG A 335 33.99 -31.65 7.16
CA ARG A 335 34.74 -32.56 8.04
C ARG A 335 34.22 -32.52 9.47
N LEU A 336 34.04 -31.32 10.03
CA LEU A 336 33.52 -31.13 11.39
C LEU A 336 32.09 -31.67 11.52
N ASP A 337 31.23 -31.37 10.55
CA ASP A 337 29.86 -31.89 10.50
C ASP A 337 29.88 -33.43 10.48
N TYR A 338 30.76 -34.04 9.67
CA TYR A 338 30.84 -35.50 9.55
C TYR A 338 31.37 -36.16 10.83
N GLU A 339 32.36 -35.55 11.48
CA GLU A 339 32.86 -36.00 12.78
C GLU A 339 31.79 -35.93 13.87
N GLN A 340 30.99 -34.87 13.87
CA GLN A 340 29.83 -34.75 14.77
C GLN A 340 28.78 -35.81 14.44
N PHE A 341 28.47 -36.01 13.16
CA PHE A 341 27.50 -37.00 12.70
C PHE A 341 27.86 -38.43 13.11
N LEU A 342 29.14 -38.80 13.10
CA LEU A 342 29.59 -40.15 13.49
C LEU A 342 29.50 -40.44 14.99
N ARG A 343 29.32 -39.42 15.85
CA ARG A 343 29.18 -39.62 17.30
C ARG A 343 27.93 -40.45 17.61
N GLY A 344 28.07 -41.43 18.52
CA GLY A 344 26.96 -42.30 18.93
C GLY A 344 26.58 -43.43 17.96
N LYS A 345 27.25 -43.56 16.81
CA LYS A 345 26.93 -44.57 15.78
C LYS A 345 27.76 -45.86 15.84
N GLY A 346 28.72 -45.94 16.77
CA GLY A 346 29.42 -47.18 17.13
C GLY A 346 30.37 -47.77 16.08
N GLY A 347 30.59 -47.10 14.94
CA GLY A 347 31.50 -47.58 13.91
C GLY A 347 31.47 -46.76 12.61
N GLN A 348 32.16 -47.26 11.59
CA GLN A 348 32.19 -46.66 10.25
C GLN A 348 30.99 -47.12 9.41
N PRO A 349 30.45 -46.26 8.53
CA PRO A 349 29.39 -46.66 7.60
C PRO A 349 29.87 -47.77 6.65
N VAL A 350 28.93 -48.62 6.22
CA VAL A 350 29.18 -49.61 5.15
C VAL A 350 29.13 -48.99 3.76
N ALA A 351 28.28 -47.99 3.55
CA ALA A 351 28.18 -47.20 2.33
C ALA A 351 27.45 -45.88 2.59
N GLY A 352 27.64 -44.89 1.70
CA GLY A 352 26.92 -43.63 1.71
C GLY A 352 26.37 -43.25 0.33
N ILE A 353 25.16 -42.70 0.31
CA ILE A 353 24.53 -42.07 -0.86
C ILE A 353 24.55 -40.57 -0.65
N LEU A 354 25.21 -39.82 -1.53
CA LEU A 354 25.39 -38.36 -1.41
C LEU A 354 24.51 -37.61 -2.41
N ASN A 355 23.77 -36.62 -1.92
CA ASN A 355 23.00 -35.66 -2.71
C ASN A 355 23.58 -34.26 -2.41
N ASP A 356 24.46 -33.79 -3.29
CA ASP A 356 25.22 -32.57 -3.11
C ASP A 356 24.65 -31.45 -3.97
N CYS A 357 24.44 -30.26 -3.41
CA CYS A 357 24.02 -29.14 -4.24
C CYS A 357 25.01 -28.83 -5.36
N ILE A 358 24.51 -28.67 -6.58
CA ILE A 358 25.33 -28.15 -7.68
C ILE A 358 25.97 -26.80 -7.31
N LEU A 359 25.30 -25.98 -6.50
CA LEU A 359 25.84 -24.70 -6.05
C LEU A 359 27.05 -24.88 -5.12
N ARG A 360 27.19 -26.00 -4.39
CA ARG A 360 28.44 -26.29 -3.65
C ARG A 360 29.60 -26.49 -4.62
N ARG A 361 29.38 -27.22 -5.72
CA ARG A 361 30.38 -27.39 -6.79
C ARG A 361 30.72 -26.06 -7.45
N LEU A 362 29.71 -25.29 -7.87
CA LEU A 362 29.90 -24.05 -8.63
C LEU A 362 30.56 -22.94 -7.78
N ASN A 363 30.16 -22.80 -6.52
CA ASN A 363 30.61 -21.68 -5.68
C ASN A 363 31.94 -21.96 -4.96
N ASN A 364 32.41 -23.21 -4.91
CA ASN A 364 33.60 -23.60 -4.15
C ASN A 364 34.66 -24.31 -5.01
N GLY A 365 34.74 -23.98 -6.31
CA GLY A 365 35.63 -24.63 -7.28
C GLY A 365 37.09 -24.80 -6.82
N ALA A 366 37.64 -23.78 -6.15
CA ALA A 366 39.02 -23.80 -5.62
C ALA A 366 39.24 -24.83 -4.49
N GLU A 367 38.18 -25.20 -3.76
CA GLU A 367 38.26 -26.11 -2.61
C GLU A 367 37.92 -27.56 -2.97
N LEU A 368 37.27 -27.84 -4.11
CA LEU A 368 36.77 -29.17 -4.45
C LEU A 368 37.84 -30.26 -4.45
N GLY A 369 39.04 -29.95 -4.97
CA GLY A 369 40.17 -30.89 -4.99
C GLY A 369 40.67 -31.28 -3.59
N SER A 370 40.43 -30.44 -2.59
CA SER A 370 40.81 -30.71 -1.20
C SER A 370 39.82 -31.63 -0.48
N MET A 371 38.65 -31.90 -1.06
CA MET A 371 37.59 -32.72 -0.45
C MET A 371 37.93 -34.21 -0.37
N ALA A 372 39.02 -34.66 -1.00
CA ALA A 372 39.50 -36.03 -0.90
C ALA A 372 39.73 -36.43 0.57
N GLY A 373 39.28 -37.65 0.93
CA GLY A 373 39.44 -38.20 2.28
C GLY A 373 38.54 -37.61 3.37
N THR A 374 37.67 -36.64 3.06
CA THR A 374 36.73 -36.04 4.05
C THR A 374 35.86 -37.09 4.74
N PHE A 375 35.49 -38.15 4.02
CA PHE A 375 34.66 -39.25 4.52
C PHE A 375 35.45 -40.54 4.77
N GLY A 376 36.79 -40.48 4.77
CA GLY A 376 37.66 -41.65 4.90
C GLY A 376 37.48 -42.69 3.78
N ASP A 377 37.67 -43.97 4.12
CA ASP A 377 37.60 -45.11 3.17
C ASP A 377 36.16 -45.67 3.00
N VAL A 378 35.13 -44.88 3.27
CA VAL A 378 33.74 -45.32 3.11
C VAL A 378 33.39 -45.41 1.62
N PRO A 379 32.75 -46.48 1.14
CA PRO A 379 32.23 -46.52 -0.23
C PRO A 379 31.15 -45.45 -0.41
N LEU A 380 31.34 -44.55 -1.39
CA LEU A 380 30.42 -43.43 -1.65
C LEU A 380 30.03 -43.38 -3.11
N ALA A 381 28.74 -43.20 -3.33
CA ALA A 381 28.16 -42.85 -4.61
C ALA A 381 27.25 -41.64 -4.41
N GLY A 382 27.28 -40.70 -5.33
CA GLY A 382 26.39 -39.56 -5.27
C GLY A 382 26.47 -38.71 -6.51
N PHE A 383 25.83 -37.56 -6.42
CA PHE A 383 25.75 -36.62 -7.53
C PHE A 383 25.49 -35.20 -7.08
N SER A 384 25.85 -34.28 -7.96
CA SER A 384 25.49 -32.87 -7.87
C SER A 384 24.06 -32.70 -8.39
N THR A 385 23.17 -32.25 -7.52
CA THR A 385 21.72 -32.09 -7.69
C THR A 385 21.36 -30.63 -7.99
N PHE A 386 20.25 -30.37 -8.69
CA PHE A 386 19.75 -28.99 -8.86
C PHE A 386 19.11 -28.41 -7.59
N GLY A 387 18.77 -29.26 -6.63
CA GLY A 387 18.33 -28.91 -5.27
C GLY A 387 18.34 -30.15 -4.40
N GLU A 388 18.48 -29.98 -3.09
CA GLU A 388 18.55 -31.10 -2.14
C GLU A 388 17.27 -31.17 -1.33
N ILE A 389 16.96 -32.36 -0.83
CA ILE A 389 15.74 -32.61 -0.06
C ILE A 389 16.13 -33.24 1.26
N LEU A 390 15.74 -32.58 2.34
CA LEU A 390 15.71 -33.13 3.68
C LEU A 390 14.48 -32.58 4.40
N GLY A 391 13.34 -33.20 4.12
CA GLY A 391 12.03 -32.71 4.52
C GLY A 391 11.56 -31.41 3.82
N LEU A 392 12.48 -30.53 3.44
CA LEU A 392 12.27 -29.30 2.67
C LEU A 392 13.31 -29.20 1.56
N ASN A 393 13.09 -28.30 0.60
CA ASN A 393 14.07 -27.97 -0.43
C ASN A 393 15.21 -27.09 0.15
N LEU A 394 16.45 -27.46 -0.16
CA LEU A 394 17.67 -26.77 0.27
C LEU A 394 18.57 -26.42 -0.91
N ASN A 395 19.42 -25.43 -0.69
CA ASN A 395 20.53 -25.10 -1.56
C ASN A 395 21.86 -25.18 -0.81
N GLN A 396 22.96 -25.22 -1.54
CA GLN A 396 24.34 -25.21 -1.04
C GLN A 396 24.57 -26.14 0.16
N THR A 397 23.83 -27.26 0.20
CA THR A 397 23.89 -28.24 1.27
C THR A 397 24.32 -29.58 0.67
N LEU A 398 24.98 -30.41 1.48
CA LEU A 398 25.16 -31.83 1.19
C LEU A 398 24.24 -32.59 2.12
N THR A 399 23.27 -33.32 1.56
CA THR A 399 22.47 -34.29 2.29
C THR A 399 22.92 -35.68 1.89
N ALA A 400 23.17 -36.56 2.85
CA ALA A 400 23.62 -37.91 2.56
C ALA A 400 22.97 -38.93 3.48
N ILE A 401 22.82 -40.15 2.98
CA ILE A 401 22.33 -41.29 3.74
C ILE A 401 23.49 -42.23 3.93
N PHE A 402 23.83 -42.54 5.18
CA PHE A 402 24.87 -43.50 5.52
C PHE A 402 24.25 -44.73 6.18
N PHE A 403 24.66 -45.91 5.75
CA PHE A 403 24.20 -47.17 6.30
C PHE A 403 25.23 -47.75 7.26
N PHE A 404 24.79 -48.30 8.38
CA PHE A 404 25.64 -48.82 9.45
C PHE A 404 25.20 -50.22 9.82
N ARG A 405 26.16 -51.12 10.00
CA ARG A 405 25.90 -52.42 10.65
C ARG A 405 26.00 -52.23 12.15
N VAL A 406 24.92 -52.56 12.85
CA VAL A 406 24.80 -52.41 14.29
C VAL A 406 24.61 -53.79 14.88
N ALA A 407 25.57 -54.21 15.72
CA ALA A 407 25.49 -55.48 16.42
C ALA A 407 24.22 -55.52 17.29
N LYS A 408 23.65 -56.71 17.46
CA LYS A 408 22.42 -56.88 18.27
C LYS A 408 22.67 -56.36 19.69
N GLY A 409 21.87 -55.39 20.13
CA GLY A 409 21.97 -54.76 21.45
C GLY A 409 22.96 -53.61 21.56
N ALA A 410 23.71 -53.29 20.50
CA ALA A 410 24.53 -52.08 20.48
C ALA A 410 23.66 -50.83 20.34
N SER A 411 24.05 -49.74 21.01
CA SER A 411 23.40 -48.44 20.85
C SER A 411 23.74 -47.83 19.50
N PHE A 412 22.75 -47.23 18.85
CA PHE A 412 22.90 -46.40 17.66
C PHE A 412 21.99 -45.20 17.81
N THR A 413 22.52 -44.00 17.59
CA THR A 413 21.74 -42.76 17.65
C THR A 413 21.95 -41.91 16.40
N ASP A 414 20.87 -41.37 15.88
CA ASP A 414 20.87 -40.42 14.77
C ASP A 414 19.83 -39.33 14.98
N GLU A 415 20.27 -38.08 14.87
CA GLU A 415 19.45 -36.90 15.16
C GLU A 415 18.13 -36.91 14.38
N TYR A 416 18.18 -37.12 13.06
CA TYR A 416 16.97 -37.07 12.24
C TYR A 416 16.06 -38.29 12.43
N VAL A 417 16.64 -39.48 12.63
CA VAL A 417 15.86 -40.72 12.77
C VAL A 417 15.19 -40.81 14.13
N ASP A 418 15.93 -40.53 15.21
CA ASP A 418 15.44 -40.63 16.58
C ASP A 418 14.46 -39.49 16.90
N ASN A 419 14.72 -38.28 16.39
CA ASN A 419 13.83 -37.12 16.54
C ASN A 419 12.86 -36.92 15.36
N PHE A 420 12.63 -37.97 14.55
CA PHE A 420 11.79 -37.89 13.34
C PHE A 420 10.44 -37.20 13.58
N ILE A 421 9.74 -37.57 14.66
CA ILE A 421 8.41 -37.02 14.98
C ILE A 421 8.48 -35.51 15.18
N ALA A 422 9.53 -35.03 15.88
CA ALA A 422 9.74 -33.60 16.11
C ALA A 422 10.04 -32.88 14.79
N HIS A 423 10.96 -33.41 13.97
CA HIS A 423 11.27 -32.82 12.66
C HIS A 423 10.07 -32.81 11.72
N TYR A 424 9.32 -33.91 11.62
CA TYR A 424 8.10 -33.99 10.80
C TYR A 424 7.06 -32.98 11.26
N GLY A 425 6.87 -32.84 12.58
CA GLY A 425 6.00 -31.83 13.18
C GLY A 425 6.44 -30.41 12.85
N GLU A 426 7.74 -30.11 12.94
CA GLU A 426 8.30 -28.79 12.61
C GLU A 426 8.20 -28.47 11.11
N PHE A 427 8.45 -29.43 10.22
CA PHE A 427 8.26 -29.23 8.77
C PHE A 427 6.79 -28.97 8.41
N LYS A 428 5.85 -29.69 9.03
CA LYS A 428 4.43 -29.43 8.85
C LYS A 428 4.03 -28.06 9.43
N ALA A 429 4.51 -27.74 10.63
CA ALA A 429 4.23 -26.47 11.30
C ALA A 429 4.85 -25.28 10.57
N PHE A 430 5.98 -25.46 9.88
CA PHE A 430 6.64 -24.43 9.09
C PHE A 430 5.69 -23.81 8.06
N PHE A 431 5.01 -24.62 7.25
CA PHE A 431 4.05 -24.14 6.25
C PHE A 431 2.88 -23.37 6.87
N LEU A 432 2.39 -23.80 8.04
CA LEU A 432 1.33 -23.09 8.78
C LEU A 432 1.83 -21.77 9.40
N ARG A 433 2.98 -21.78 10.08
CA ARG A 433 3.58 -20.58 10.69
C ARG A 433 3.91 -19.53 9.64
N ARG A 434 4.33 -19.95 8.44
CA ARG A 434 4.52 -19.08 7.27
C ARG A 434 3.24 -18.31 6.92
N GLN A 435 2.09 -18.99 6.84
CA GLN A 435 0.80 -18.35 6.58
C GLN A 435 0.42 -17.35 7.68
N VAL A 436 0.64 -17.70 8.95
CA VAL A 436 0.37 -16.79 10.09
C VAL A 436 1.27 -15.56 10.04
N LYS A 437 2.58 -15.72 9.80
CA LYS A 437 3.54 -14.61 9.68
C LYS A 437 3.22 -13.71 8.49
N LYS A 438 2.77 -14.27 7.37
CA LYS A 438 2.27 -13.50 6.22
C LYS A 438 1.15 -12.56 6.64
N LEU A 439 0.13 -13.07 7.32
CA LEU A 439 -0.99 -12.25 7.81
C LEU A 439 -0.55 -11.19 8.83
N ALA A 440 0.37 -11.53 9.73
CA ALA A 440 0.93 -10.58 10.68
C ALA A 440 1.72 -9.44 9.99
N GLY A 441 2.54 -9.78 8.99
CA GLY A 441 3.25 -8.79 8.17
C GLY A 441 2.30 -7.85 7.43
N LEU A 442 1.22 -8.40 6.86
CA LEU A 442 0.18 -7.59 6.19
C LEU A 442 -0.55 -6.67 7.18
N ASN A 443 -0.87 -7.16 8.37
CA ASN A 443 -1.47 -6.33 9.41
C ASN A 443 -0.56 -5.15 9.79
N HIS A 444 0.76 -5.38 9.92
CA HIS A 444 1.73 -4.31 10.17
C HIS A 444 1.71 -3.24 9.08
N VAL A 445 1.62 -3.66 7.81
CA VAL A 445 1.52 -2.73 6.67
C VAL A 445 0.27 -1.87 6.73
N VAL A 446 -0.89 -2.48 6.98
CA VAL A 446 -2.17 -1.77 7.09
C VAL A 446 -2.12 -0.74 8.23
N VAL A 447 -1.61 -1.13 9.40
CA VAL A 447 -1.47 -0.22 10.56
C VAL A 447 -0.55 0.96 10.22
N LYS A 448 0.57 0.73 9.53
CA LYS A 448 1.49 1.78 9.13
C LYS A 448 0.85 2.76 8.14
N GLN A 449 0.08 2.26 7.18
CA GLN A 449 -0.64 3.10 6.22
C GLN A 449 -1.72 3.95 6.89
N ILE A 450 -2.50 3.38 7.82
CA ILE A 450 -3.47 4.14 8.61
C ILE A 450 -2.77 5.22 9.45
N ALA A 451 -1.59 4.92 10.01
CA ALA A 451 -0.80 5.91 10.74
C ALA A 451 -0.30 7.04 9.83
N ALA A 452 0.09 6.75 8.58
CA ALA A 452 0.46 7.77 7.59
C ALA A 452 -0.73 8.68 7.24
N PHE A 453 -1.91 8.11 7.01
CA PHE A 453 -3.14 8.87 6.76
C PHE A 453 -3.50 9.80 7.91
N LYS A 454 -3.31 9.36 9.16
CA LYS A 454 -3.51 10.22 10.34
C LYS A 454 -2.57 11.43 10.40
N ASN A 455 -1.44 11.37 9.71
CA ASN A 455 -0.45 12.44 9.62
C ASN A 455 -0.56 13.22 8.29
N ASN A 456 -1.69 13.11 7.59
CA ASN A 456 -1.93 13.71 6.26
C ASN A 456 -0.94 13.29 5.17
N ASP A 457 -0.28 12.13 5.31
CA ASP A 457 0.50 11.53 4.24
C ASP A 457 -0.34 10.49 3.50
N PHE A 458 -0.93 10.92 2.39
CA PHE A 458 -1.71 10.07 1.48
C PHE A 458 -0.90 9.58 0.26
N SER A 459 0.40 9.85 0.23
CA SER A 459 1.27 9.55 -0.93
C SER A 459 1.75 8.10 -0.98
N THR A 460 1.62 7.37 0.14
CA THR A 460 2.20 6.02 0.27
C THR A 460 1.47 5.04 -0.64
N THR A 461 2.13 4.65 -1.73
CA THR A 461 1.67 3.58 -2.64
C THR A 461 2.31 2.26 -2.23
N LEU A 462 1.47 1.33 -1.78
CA LEU A 462 1.90 -0.03 -1.50
C LEU A 462 1.92 -0.84 -2.78
N ASN A 463 3.04 -1.50 -3.03
CA ASN A 463 3.13 -2.43 -4.15
C ASN A 463 2.27 -3.66 -3.82
N THR A 464 1.16 -3.79 -4.52
CA THR A 464 0.23 -4.91 -4.33
C THR A 464 0.64 -6.16 -5.10
N ARG A 465 1.75 -6.10 -5.87
CA ARG A 465 2.29 -7.23 -6.62
C ARG A 465 2.69 -8.35 -5.65
N GLY A 466 2.17 -9.56 -5.89
CA GLY A 466 2.44 -10.75 -5.08
C GLY A 466 1.56 -10.90 -3.83
N LEU A 467 0.58 -10.01 -3.61
CA LEU A 467 -0.44 -10.20 -2.56
C LEU A 467 -1.49 -11.22 -2.99
N ASP A 468 -2.01 -12.00 -2.04
CA ASP A 468 -3.09 -12.95 -2.31
C ASP A 468 -4.36 -12.23 -2.79
N ARG A 469 -5.12 -12.89 -3.67
CA ARG A 469 -6.41 -12.38 -4.19
C ARG A 469 -7.40 -12.01 -3.10
N ASN A 470 -7.32 -12.66 -1.93
CA ASN A 470 -8.21 -12.38 -0.80
C ASN A 470 -7.84 -11.11 -0.02
N ILE A 471 -6.59 -10.65 -0.16
CA ILE A 471 -6.04 -9.50 0.56
C ILE A 471 -5.98 -8.26 -0.34
N LEU A 472 -5.85 -8.46 -1.65
CA LEU A 472 -5.83 -7.40 -2.65
C LEU A 472 -6.96 -6.35 -2.46
N PRO A 473 -8.23 -6.72 -2.18
CA PRO A 473 -9.30 -5.73 -1.97
C PRO A 473 -9.08 -4.80 -0.77
N VAL A 474 -8.36 -5.25 0.27
CA VAL A 474 -8.04 -4.41 1.44
C VAL A 474 -7.07 -3.30 1.04
N PHE A 475 -6.07 -3.62 0.22
CA PHE A 475 -5.08 -2.66 -0.25
C PHE A 475 -5.66 -1.72 -1.30
N GLU A 476 -6.51 -2.22 -2.21
CA GLU A 476 -7.28 -1.39 -3.14
C GLU A 476 -8.17 -0.40 -2.37
N GLY A 477 -8.91 -0.88 -1.37
CA GLY A 477 -9.75 -0.01 -0.53
C GLY A 477 -8.95 1.04 0.26
N LEU A 478 -7.73 0.71 0.72
CA LEU A 478 -6.85 1.69 1.37
C LEU A 478 -6.30 2.72 0.38
N ALA A 479 -5.96 2.31 -0.84
CA ALA A 479 -5.53 3.22 -1.89
C ALA A 479 -6.66 4.19 -2.29
N ASP A 480 -7.87 3.68 -2.50
CA ASP A 480 -9.07 4.48 -2.77
C ASP A 480 -9.34 5.46 -1.63
N LEU A 481 -9.24 5.01 -0.38
CA LEU A 481 -9.40 5.87 0.80
C LEU A 481 -8.34 7.00 0.81
N GLY A 482 -7.08 6.68 0.50
CA GLY A 482 -6.03 7.68 0.37
C GLY A 482 -6.33 8.75 -0.69
N GLN A 483 -6.87 8.34 -1.84
CA GLN A 483 -7.30 9.28 -2.89
C GLN A 483 -8.45 10.17 -2.44
N VAL A 484 -9.46 9.60 -1.77
CA VAL A 484 -10.60 10.36 -1.23
C VAL A 484 -10.14 11.36 -0.18
N LEU A 485 -9.25 10.97 0.74
CA LEU A 485 -8.71 11.87 1.75
C LEU A 485 -7.88 13.00 1.14
N ALA A 486 -7.02 12.71 0.15
CA ALA A 486 -6.25 13.72 -0.56
C ALA A 486 -7.16 14.68 -1.38
N GLN A 487 -8.29 14.19 -1.90
CA GLN A 487 -9.29 15.05 -2.54
C GLN A 487 -10.00 15.94 -1.51
N ALA A 488 -10.37 15.39 -0.36
CA ALA A 488 -11.02 16.13 0.71
C ALA A 488 -10.10 17.24 1.27
N GLU A 489 -8.80 16.97 1.44
CA GLU A 489 -7.81 17.96 1.86
C GLU A 489 -7.72 19.13 0.87
N ARG A 490 -7.59 18.84 -0.43
CA ARG A 490 -7.61 19.89 -1.47
C ARG A 490 -8.90 20.69 -1.48
N GLN A 491 -10.06 20.03 -1.32
CA GLN A 491 -11.34 20.73 -1.21
C GLN A 491 -11.41 21.62 0.03
N GLN A 492 -10.84 21.19 1.15
CA GLN A 492 -10.78 21.99 2.37
C GLN A 492 -9.90 23.24 2.17
N GLU A 493 -8.76 23.11 1.51
CA GLU A 493 -7.90 24.24 1.14
C GLU A 493 -8.62 25.23 0.21
N ASP A 494 -9.32 24.74 -0.82
CA ASP A 494 -10.11 25.57 -1.74
C ASP A 494 -11.24 26.31 -1.01
N ILE A 495 -11.97 25.63 -0.12
CA ILE A 495 -13.03 26.23 0.69
C ILE A 495 -12.45 27.31 1.62
N ALA A 496 -11.31 27.05 2.25
CA ALA A 496 -10.63 28.02 3.10
C ALA A 496 -10.23 29.28 2.30
N ALA A 497 -9.71 29.10 1.08
CA ALA A 497 -9.39 30.20 0.19
C ALA A 497 -10.63 31.02 -0.22
N GLN A 498 -11.74 30.36 -0.55
CA GLN A 498 -13.01 31.01 -0.89
C GLN A 498 -13.60 31.78 0.30
N LEU A 499 -13.60 31.19 1.50
CA LEU A 499 -14.06 31.86 2.72
C LEU A 499 -13.27 33.13 3.01
N LYS A 500 -11.94 33.09 2.81
CA LYS A 500 -11.08 34.26 2.95
C LYS A 500 -11.42 35.34 1.92
N HIS A 501 -11.70 34.97 0.67
CA HIS A 501 -12.14 35.91 -0.37
C HIS A 501 -13.47 36.58 0.00
N TYR A 502 -14.50 35.81 0.31
CA TYR A 502 -15.82 36.33 0.66
C TYR A 502 -15.81 37.18 1.93
N SER A 503 -15.01 36.81 2.92
CA SER A 503 -14.81 37.63 4.12
C SER A 503 -14.20 39.00 3.80
N GLY A 504 -13.21 39.03 2.90
CA GLY A 504 -12.59 40.27 2.42
C GLY A 504 -13.58 41.17 1.65
N GLU A 505 -14.39 40.59 0.77
CA GLU A 505 -15.44 41.33 0.06
C GLU A 505 -16.53 41.87 1.00
N LEU A 506 -16.96 41.07 1.98
CA LEU A 506 -17.90 41.50 3.02
C LEU A 506 -17.34 42.69 3.81
N HIS A 507 -16.06 42.64 4.20
CA HIS A 507 -15.39 43.75 4.88
C HIS A 507 -15.43 45.03 4.06
N ALA A 508 -15.03 44.95 2.78
CA ALA A 508 -15.03 46.11 1.88
C ALA A 508 -16.44 46.68 1.67
N SER A 509 -17.45 45.81 1.52
CA SER A 509 -18.84 46.24 1.36
C SER A 509 -19.40 46.89 2.62
N MET A 510 -19.02 46.42 3.82
CA MET A 510 -19.45 47.03 5.08
C MET A 510 -18.78 48.39 5.30
N ASP A 511 -17.51 48.55 4.93
CA ASP A 511 -16.83 49.85 5.02
C ASP A 511 -17.47 50.89 4.07
N ASP A 512 -17.89 50.49 2.86
CA ASP A 512 -18.63 51.36 1.92
C ASP A 512 -20.03 51.73 2.45
N LEU A 513 -20.73 50.77 3.09
CA LEU A 513 -22.03 51.01 3.73
C LEU A 513 -21.91 52.05 4.86
N VAL A 514 -20.90 51.92 5.73
CA VAL A 514 -20.62 52.91 6.79
C VAL A 514 -20.34 54.29 6.19
N GLY A 515 -19.54 54.37 5.11
CA GLY A 515 -19.31 55.64 4.41
C GLY A 515 -20.58 56.25 3.79
N THR A 516 -21.52 55.42 3.36
CA THR A 516 -22.84 55.88 2.86
C THR A 516 -23.74 56.37 3.99
N ILE A 517 -23.74 55.69 5.15
CA ILE A 517 -24.47 56.12 6.36
C ILE A 517 -23.98 57.49 6.83
N ASP A 518 -22.66 57.71 6.86
CA ASP A 518 -22.08 59.02 7.22
C ASP A 518 -22.59 60.12 6.30
N ARG A 519 -22.59 59.89 4.98
CA ARG A 519 -23.15 60.83 4.01
C ARG A 519 -24.65 61.06 4.25
N GLN A 520 -25.43 60.01 4.48
CA GLN A 520 -26.86 60.12 4.76
C GLN A 520 -27.15 60.95 6.02
N ASN A 521 -26.35 60.77 7.08
CA ASN A 521 -26.47 61.55 8.31
C ASN A 521 -26.16 63.03 8.07
N THR A 522 -25.12 63.35 7.27
CA THR A 522 -24.84 64.75 6.91
C THR A 522 -25.96 65.41 6.12
N VAL A 523 -26.56 64.69 5.16
CA VAL A 523 -27.70 65.19 4.39
C VAL A 523 -28.94 65.37 5.27
N SER A 524 -29.19 64.43 6.18
CA SER A 524 -30.33 64.50 7.11
C SER A 524 -30.20 65.68 8.07
N ALA A 525 -29.00 65.94 8.61
CA ALA A 525 -28.74 67.11 9.45
C ALA A 525 -28.99 68.43 8.69
N GLN A 526 -28.57 68.50 7.43
CA GLN A 526 -28.79 69.69 6.59
C GLN A 526 -30.27 69.87 6.24
N ALA A 527 -31.00 68.79 5.98
CA ALA A 527 -32.44 68.82 5.79
C ALA A 527 -33.16 69.27 7.08
N GLY A 528 -32.74 68.80 8.25
CA GLY A 528 -33.25 69.24 9.56
C GLY A 528 -33.11 70.75 9.77
N ALA A 529 -31.93 71.30 9.52
CA ALA A 529 -31.71 72.75 9.61
C ALA A 529 -32.59 73.55 8.63
N THR A 530 -32.86 72.99 7.44
CA THR A 530 -33.75 73.61 6.44
C THR A 530 -35.22 73.59 6.91
N VAL A 531 -35.66 72.48 7.50
CA VAL A 531 -37.01 72.33 8.09
C VAL A 531 -37.21 73.30 9.25
N GLU A 532 -36.22 73.47 10.13
CA GLU A 532 -36.27 74.48 11.21
C GLU A 532 -36.38 75.91 10.64
N GLY A 533 -35.62 76.22 9.59
CA GLY A 533 -35.71 77.50 8.90
C GLY A 533 -37.09 77.75 8.28
N LEU A 534 -37.68 76.74 7.64
CA LEU A 534 -39.03 76.81 7.07
C LEU A 534 -40.10 77.03 8.14
N SER A 535 -40.00 76.34 9.29
CA SER A 535 -40.91 76.54 10.42
C SER A 535 -40.85 77.98 10.92
N SER A 536 -39.64 78.52 11.13
CA SER A 536 -39.47 79.90 11.58
C SER A 536 -40.02 80.91 10.55
N GLN A 537 -39.84 80.65 9.26
CA GLN A 537 -40.35 81.52 8.20
C GLN A 537 -41.88 81.48 8.11
N ALA A 538 -42.50 80.31 8.32
CA ALA A 538 -43.94 80.17 8.42
C ALA A 538 -44.51 80.98 9.59
N ASP A 539 -43.89 80.90 10.78
CA ASP A 539 -44.31 81.66 11.97
C ASP A 539 -44.30 83.18 11.71
N VAL A 540 -43.24 83.69 11.08
CA VAL A 540 -43.12 85.10 10.70
C VAL A 540 -44.20 85.51 9.69
N ALA A 541 -44.51 84.63 8.72
CA ALA A 541 -45.51 84.89 7.71
C ALA A 541 -46.94 84.92 8.29
N VAL A 542 -47.28 84.03 9.23
CA VAL A 542 -48.56 84.05 9.97
C VAL A 542 -48.74 85.37 10.72
N GLU A 543 -47.70 85.82 11.43
CA GLU A 543 -47.75 87.07 12.19
C GLU A 543 -47.88 88.30 11.28
N GLY A 544 -47.20 88.28 10.13
CA GLY A 544 -47.37 89.29 9.08
C GLY A 544 -48.79 89.34 8.53
N ALA A 545 -49.40 88.19 8.24
CA ALA A 545 -50.78 88.09 7.78
C ALA A 545 -51.78 88.63 8.82
N ARG A 546 -51.60 88.31 10.11
CA ARG A 546 -52.42 88.84 11.22
C ARG A 546 -52.34 90.36 11.32
N THR A 547 -51.14 90.91 11.21
CA THR A 547 -50.91 92.36 11.26
C THR A 547 -51.60 93.06 10.10
N LEU A 548 -51.55 92.47 8.90
CA LEU A 548 -52.20 93.01 7.71
C LEU A 548 -53.74 92.94 7.81
N ALA A 549 -54.29 91.81 8.29
CA ALA A 549 -55.71 91.66 8.57
C ALA A 549 -56.24 92.74 9.54
N GLY A 550 -55.51 92.97 10.66
CA GLY A 550 -55.85 94.01 11.61
C GLY A 550 -55.76 95.42 11.02
N SER A 551 -54.87 95.66 10.05
CA SER A 551 -54.75 96.93 9.34
C SER A 551 -55.91 97.17 8.38
N SER A 552 -56.32 96.13 7.63
CA SER A 552 -57.49 96.18 6.73
C SER A 552 -58.78 96.51 7.49
N LEU A 553 -59.01 95.91 8.66
CA LEU A 553 -60.17 96.22 9.53
C LEU A 553 -60.19 97.68 9.98
N ARG A 554 -59.03 98.25 10.33
CA ARG A 554 -58.93 99.68 10.68
C ARG A 554 -59.27 100.58 9.50
N ILE A 555 -58.78 100.26 8.30
CA ILE A 555 -59.09 101.02 7.09
C ILE A 555 -60.59 100.93 6.77
N GLN A 556 -61.19 99.74 6.89
CA GLN A 556 -62.64 99.56 6.70
C GLN A 556 -63.48 100.45 7.62
N SER A 557 -63.08 100.57 8.89
CA SER A 557 -63.73 101.48 9.85
C SER A 557 -63.61 102.95 9.41
N ILE A 558 -62.42 103.38 8.95
CA ILE A 558 -62.21 104.75 8.43
C ILE A 558 -63.10 105.01 7.20
N VAL A 559 -63.18 104.04 6.29
CA VAL A 559 -64.01 104.12 5.07
C VAL A 559 -65.49 104.28 5.42
N GLN A 560 -65.99 103.54 6.42
CA GLN A 560 -67.37 103.71 6.91
C GLN A 560 -67.61 105.13 7.48
N VAL A 561 -66.66 105.67 8.23
CA VAL A 561 -66.74 107.06 8.73
C VAL A 561 -66.76 108.06 7.57
N ILE A 562 -65.94 107.87 6.53
CA ILE A 562 -65.94 108.73 5.33
C ILE A 562 -67.30 108.67 4.63
N GLN A 563 -67.90 107.48 4.48
CA GLN A 563 -69.24 107.33 3.90
C GLN A 563 -70.31 108.06 4.74
N GLN A 564 -70.22 107.98 6.06
CA GLN A 564 -71.12 108.71 6.98
C GLN A 564 -70.97 110.22 6.85
N ILE A 565 -69.74 110.73 6.83
CA ILE A 565 -69.45 112.16 6.64
C ILE A 565 -69.96 112.62 5.28
N ALA A 566 -69.68 111.87 4.21
CA ALA A 566 -70.19 112.17 2.87
C ALA A 566 -71.72 112.14 2.80
N GLY A 567 -72.38 111.25 3.54
CA GLY A 567 -73.83 111.22 3.71
C GLY A 567 -74.37 112.47 4.41
N GLN A 568 -73.75 112.87 5.52
CA GLN A 568 -74.11 114.08 6.27
C GLN A 568 -73.87 115.35 5.46
N THR A 569 -72.73 115.47 4.79
CA THR A 569 -72.38 116.62 3.93
C THR A 569 -73.37 116.73 2.76
N ASN A 570 -73.79 115.61 2.18
CA ASN A 570 -74.83 115.61 1.14
C ASN A 570 -76.20 116.10 1.65
N LEU A 571 -76.58 115.72 2.87
CA LEU A 571 -77.82 116.20 3.51
C LEU A 571 -77.74 117.69 3.88
N LEU A 572 -76.60 118.15 4.39
CA LEU A 572 -76.36 119.56 4.68
C LEU A 572 -76.40 120.40 3.40
N ALA A 573 -75.76 119.93 2.33
CA ALA A 573 -75.79 120.55 1.02
C ALA A 573 -77.21 120.58 0.43
N LEU A 574 -77.99 119.51 0.60
CA LEU A 574 -79.40 119.47 0.20
C LEU A 574 -80.24 120.50 0.96
N ASN A 575 -80.08 120.58 2.28
CA ASN A 575 -80.79 121.57 3.11
C ASN A 575 -80.40 123.01 2.72
N ALA A 576 -79.11 123.25 2.43
CA ALA A 576 -78.63 124.54 1.95
C ALA A 576 -79.20 124.88 0.56
N ALA A 577 -79.31 123.91 -0.35
CA ALA A 577 -79.91 124.10 -1.67
C ALA A 577 -81.42 124.41 -1.57
N ILE A 578 -82.14 123.75 -0.65
CA ILE A 578 -83.56 124.03 -0.37
C ILE A 578 -83.73 125.45 0.15
N GLU A 579 -82.92 125.88 1.12
CA GLU A 579 -83.05 127.23 1.71
C GLU A 579 -82.60 128.33 0.73
N ALA A 580 -81.61 128.06 -0.11
CA ALA A 580 -81.20 128.93 -1.21
C ALA A 580 -82.32 129.12 -2.25
N ALA A 581 -83.08 128.06 -2.56
CA ALA A 581 -84.28 128.16 -3.42
C ALA A 581 -85.41 128.96 -2.76
N ARG A 582 -85.51 128.90 -1.42
CA ARG A 582 -86.52 129.61 -0.62
C ARG A 582 -86.28 131.13 -0.55
N ALA A 583 -85.03 131.56 -0.62
CA ALA A 583 -84.62 132.97 -0.62
C ALA A 583 -84.78 133.70 -1.97
N GLY A 584 -85.24 133.00 -3.03
CA GLY A 584 -85.50 133.59 -4.34
C GLY A 584 -84.24 134.16 -5.02
N ASP A 585 -84.35 135.34 -5.65
CA ASP A 585 -83.28 135.93 -6.47
C ASP A 585 -81.99 136.27 -5.69
N LEU A 586 -82.08 136.53 -4.38
CA LEU A 586 -80.91 136.78 -3.51
C LEU A 586 -80.11 135.49 -3.19
N GLY A 587 -80.69 134.30 -3.42
CA GLY A 587 -80.10 133.00 -3.07
C GLY A 587 -79.33 132.27 -4.18
N ARG A 588 -79.33 132.78 -5.43
CA ARG A 588 -78.76 132.07 -6.60
C ARG A 588 -77.28 131.66 -6.45
N GLY A 589 -76.44 132.52 -5.85
CA GLY A 589 -75.02 132.21 -5.64
C GLY A 589 -74.80 131.07 -4.64
N PHE A 590 -75.62 131.00 -3.58
CA PHE A 590 -75.58 129.93 -2.58
C PHE A 590 -76.09 128.59 -3.15
N ALA A 591 -77.09 128.62 -4.04
CA ALA A 591 -77.60 127.41 -4.68
C ALA A 591 -76.52 126.67 -5.50
N VAL A 592 -75.69 127.40 -6.26
CA VAL A 592 -74.61 126.81 -7.06
C VAL A 592 -73.55 126.14 -6.17
N VAL A 593 -73.17 126.80 -5.07
CA VAL A 593 -72.20 126.22 -4.11
C VAL A 593 -72.79 124.98 -3.43
N ALA A 594 -74.06 125.03 -3.04
CA ALA A 594 -74.73 123.88 -2.42
C ALA A 594 -74.80 122.67 -3.36
N ASP A 595 -75.11 122.87 -4.65
CA ASP A 595 -75.09 121.79 -5.65
C ASP A 595 -73.67 121.22 -5.88
N GLU A 596 -72.63 122.06 -5.90
CA GLU A 596 -71.25 121.60 -6.04
C GLU A 596 -70.78 120.79 -4.81
N VAL A 597 -71.13 121.23 -3.59
CA VAL A 597 -70.86 120.48 -2.35
C VAL A 597 -71.63 119.15 -2.33
N ARG A 598 -72.88 119.13 -2.81
CA ARG A 598 -73.68 117.91 -2.95
C ARG A 598 -73.00 116.90 -3.89
N LYS A 599 -72.58 117.37 -5.07
CA LYS A 599 -71.87 116.55 -6.06
C LYS A 599 -70.55 116.01 -5.51
N LEU A 600 -69.78 116.83 -4.80
CA LEU A 600 -68.52 116.42 -4.17
C LEU A 600 -68.76 115.35 -3.08
N ALA A 601 -69.84 115.48 -2.31
CA ALA A 601 -70.24 114.51 -1.30
C ALA A 601 -70.72 113.18 -1.92
N GLU A 602 -71.44 113.20 -3.04
CA GLU A 602 -71.78 111.97 -3.79
C GLU A 602 -70.55 111.27 -4.35
N ILE A 603 -69.61 112.03 -4.96
CA ILE A 603 -68.33 111.49 -5.46
C ILE A 603 -67.52 110.89 -4.31
N THR A 604 -67.43 111.57 -3.16
CA THR A 604 -66.72 111.07 -1.97
C THR A 604 -67.33 109.77 -1.44
N ARG A 605 -68.67 109.69 -1.41
CA ARG A 605 -69.38 108.48 -0.99
C ARG A 605 -69.12 107.31 -1.94
N LYS A 606 -69.11 107.56 -3.25
CA LYS A 606 -68.81 106.55 -4.27
C LYS A 606 -67.37 106.06 -4.14
N ASN A 607 -66.39 106.96 -4.07
CA ASN A 607 -64.98 106.59 -3.91
C ASN A 607 -64.73 105.81 -2.61
N ALA A 608 -65.41 106.18 -1.52
CA ALA A 608 -65.33 105.42 -0.28
C ALA A 608 -65.97 104.03 -0.40
N ALA A 609 -67.07 103.88 -1.14
CA ALA A 609 -67.65 102.57 -1.45
C ALA A 609 -66.69 101.69 -2.27
N ASP A 610 -66.05 102.25 -3.29
CA ASP A 610 -65.06 101.53 -4.12
C ASP A 610 -63.85 101.07 -3.28
N ILE A 611 -63.31 101.93 -2.40
CA ILE A 611 -62.26 101.55 -1.43
C ILE A 611 -62.74 100.43 -0.49
N GLY A 612 -64.01 100.46 -0.07
CA GLY A 612 -64.59 99.41 0.76
C GLY A 612 -64.52 98.03 0.08
N VAL A 613 -64.85 97.97 -1.22
CA VAL A 613 -64.76 96.74 -2.03
C VAL A 613 -63.32 96.25 -2.14
N ASP A 614 -62.37 97.16 -2.38
CA ASP A 614 -60.93 96.80 -2.47
C ASP A 614 -60.38 96.25 -1.14
N ILE A 615 -60.86 96.78 -0.01
CA ILE A 615 -60.46 96.30 1.32
C ILE A 615 -61.07 94.93 1.65
N ASP A 616 -62.31 94.67 1.24
CA ASP A 616 -62.93 93.34 1.39
C ASP A 616 -62.17 92.29 0.56
N LEU A 617 -61.77 92.63 -0.67
CA LEU A 617 -60.91 91.79 -1.52
C LEU A 617 -59.54 91.52 -0.85
N LEU A 618 -58.89 92.55 -0.32
CA LEU A 618 -57.62 92.40 0.41
C LEU A 618 -57.78 91.50 1.63
N SER A 619 -58.88 91.64 2.39
CA SER A 619 -59.18 90.80 3.55
C SER A 619 -59.30 89.32 3.16
N SER A 620 -60.02 89.04 2.07
CA SER A 620 -60.15 87.69 1.52
C SER A 620 -58.80 87.10 1.09
N GLU A 621 -57.96 87.88 0.41
CA GLU A 621 -56.62 87.43 0.01
C GLU A 621 -55.70 87.16 1.21
N ILE A 622 -55.79 87.97 2.27
CA ILE A 622 -55.03 87.75 3.51
C ILE A 622 -55.44 86.43 4.18
N GLN A 623 -56.75 86.13 4.24
CA GLN A 623 -57.24 84.86 4.78
C GLN A 623 -56.76 83.67 3.94
N ARG A 624 -56.77 83.80 2.61
CA ARG A 624 -56.25 82.78 1.70
C ARG A 624 -54.76 82.51 1.92
N VAL A 625 -53.95 83.55 2.08
CA VAL A 625 -52.51 83.42 2.37
C VAL A 625 -52.27 82.79 3.75
N ALA A 626 -53.04 83.17 4.77
CA ALA A 626 -52.94 82.55 6.10
C ALA A 626 -53.23 81.05 6.07
N GLN A 627 -54.29 80.62 5.36
CA GLN A 627 -54.61 79.20 5.19
C GLN A 627 -53.49 78.44 4.47
N GLN A 628 -52.92 79.03 3.41
CA GLN A 628 -51.80 78.40 2.68
C GLN A 628 -50.57 78.19 3.57
N ILE A 629 -50.30 79.10 4.52
CA ILE A 629 -49.19 78.98 5.46
C ILE A 629 -49.47 77.90 6.52
N GLU A 630 -50.71 77.77 7.01
CA GLU A 630 -51.11 76.69 7.92
C GLU A 630 -50.97 75.30 7.27
N ASP A 631 -51.40 75.17 6.02
CA ASP A 631 -51.23 73.94 5.24
C ASP A 631 -49.74 73.62 5.05
N GLN A 632 -48.92 74.63 4.77
CA GLN A 632 -47.46 74.50 4.65
C GLN A 632 -46.79 74.08 5.97
N SER A 633 -47.22 74.65 7.11
CA SER A 633 -46.72 74.29 8.44
C SER A 633 -47.00 72.82 8.79
N THR A 634 -48.19 72.33 8.42
CA THR A 634 -48.53 70.91 8.56
C THR A 634 -47.60 70.02 7.73
N GLY A 635 -47.25 70.43 6.50
CA GLY A 635 -46.26 69.75 5.66
C GLY A 635 -44.85 69.75 6.24
N VAL A 636 -44.42 70.83 6.90
CA VAL A 636 -43.14 70.92 7.62
C VAL A 636 -43.10 69.97 8.81
N GLY A 637 -44.21 69.80 9.54
CA GLY A 637 -44.33 68.80 10.61
C GLY A 637 -44.12 67.37 10.13
N ALA A 638 -44.75 66.99 9.01
CA ALA A 638 -44.58 65.67 8.41
C ALA A 638 -43.12 65.41 7.93
N LEU A 639 -42.44 66.45 7.43
CA LEU A 639 -41.02 66.37 7.06
C LEU A 639 -40.13 66.08 8.26
N ARG A 640 -40.43 66.68 9.42
CA ARG A 640 -39.69 66.42 10.66
C ARG A 640 -39.82 64.96 11.11
N GLU A 641 -41.02 64.40 11.09
CA GLU A 641 -41.24 62.99 11.44
C GLU A 641 -40.48 62.03 10.50
N MET A 642 -40.43 62.34 9.20
CA MET A 642 -39.65 61.55 8.24
C MET A 642 -38.14 61.62 8.50
N LEU A 643 -37.62 62.77 8.94
CA LEU A 643 -36.21 62.91 9.31
C LEU A 643 -35.87 62.10 10.58
N ASP A 644 -36.73 62.15 11.60
CA ASP A 644 -36.55 61.34 12.82
C ASP A 644 -36.55 59.84 12.49
N ALA A 645 -37.44 59.39 11.58
CA ALA A 645 -37.48 58.01 11.11
C ALA A 645 -36.23 57.63 10.30
N LEU A 646 -35.68 58.54 9.49
CA LEU A 646 -34.44 58.34 8.74
C LEU A 646 -33.24 58.18 9.68
N GLU A 647 -33.13 59.00 10.74
CA GLU A 647 -32.06 58.87 11.73
C GLU A 647 -32.11 57.53 12.47
N ALA A 648 -33.32 57.08 12.85
CA ALA A 648 -33.51 55.77 13.48
C ALA A 648 -33.05 54.63 12.54
N SER A 649 -33.43 54.70 11.27
CA SER A 649 -33.03 53.73 10.24
C SER A 649 -31.51 53.71 10.00
N SER A 650 -30.86 54.88 9.97
CA SER A 650 -29.39 54.98 9.85
C SER A 650 -28.68 54.25 11.00
N ARG A 651 -29.14 54.44 12.25
CA ARG A 651 -28.54 53.77 13.43
C ARG A 651 -28.72 52.25 13.40
N GLU A 652 -29.87 51.77 12.95
CA GLU A 652 -30.11 50.33 12.80
C GLU A 652 -29.22 49.72 11.70
N THR A 653 -29.05 50.45 10.60
CA THR A 653 -28.17 50.04 9.48
C THR A 653 -26.71 49.98 9.93
N GLU A 654 -26.25 50.95 10.73
CA GLU A 654 -24.91 50.97 11.31
C GLU A 654 -24.67 49.77 12.24
N GLY A 655 -25.63 49.47 13.11
CA GLY A 655 -25.58 48.29 13.98
C GLY A 655 -25.53 46.97 13.19
N THR A 656 -26.25 46.91 12.07
CA THR A 656 -26.24 45.75 11.16
C THR A 656 -24.89 45.61 10.44
N ALA A 657 -24.30 46.72 9.99
CA ALA A 657 -22.98 46.73 9.37
C ALA A 657 -21.91 46.20 10.33
N GLN A 658 -21.91 46.66 11.58
CA GLN A 658 -20.93 46.24 12.59
C GLN A 658 -21.06 44.75 12.95
N ARG A 659 -22.29 44.23 13.06
CA ARG A 659 -22.53 42.79 13.26
C ARG A 659 -22.00 41.97 12.09
N THR A 660 -22.23 42.43 10.86
CA THR A 660 -21.76 41.74 9.66
C THR A 660 -20.24 41.72 9.57
N LYS A 661 -19.56 42.82 9.96
CA LYS A 661 -18.10 42.88 10.08
C LYS A 661 -17.54 41.86 11.07
N THR A 662 -18.20 41.73 12.22
CA THR A 662 -17.84 40.72 13.24
C THR A 662 -17.99 39.28 12.72
N ILE A 663 -19.03 39.01 11.91
CA ILE A 663 -19.20 37.70 11.25
C ILE A 663 -18.07 37.45 10.26
N ALA A 664 -17.70 38.44 9.44
CA ALA A 664 -16.59 38.32 8.52
C ALA A 664 -15.26 38.05 9.25
N ASP A 665 -14.97 38.75 10.36
CA ASP A 665 -13.80 38.47 11.21
C ASP A 665 -13.79 37.02 11.72
N THR A 666 -14.95 36.52 12.14
CA THR A 666 -15.10 35.13 12.60
C THR A 666 -14.81 34.14 11.46
N LEU A 667 -15.31 34.39 10.26
CA LEU A 667 -15.03 33.57 9.07
C LEU A 667 -13.54 33.57 8.73
N THR A 668 -12.85 34.70 8.85
CA THR A 668 -11.40 34.77 8.67
C THR A 668 -10.65 33.95 9.73
N GLY A 669 -11.09 34.02 10.99
CA GLY A 669 -10.51 33.24 12.08
C GLY A 669 -10.61 31.72 11.89
N LEU A 670 -11.70 31.24 11.28
CA LEU A 670 -11.91 29.82 10.96
C LEU A 670 -10.93 29.28 9.90
N THR A 671 -10.32 30.14 9.09
CA THR A 671 -9.34 29.75 8.07
C THR A 671 -7.90 29.65 8.59
N HIS A 672 -7.66 30.03 9.84
CA HIS A 672 -6.32 30.09 10.47
C HIS A 672 -6.07 28.97 11.50
N ALA A 673 -7.02 28.06 11.72
CA ALA A 673 -6.89 26.87 12.56
C ALA A 673 -6.72 25.63 11.68
#